data_AF-A0A7C9IZ14-F1
#
_entry.id   AF-A0A7C9IZ14-F1
#
_cell.length_a   1.000
_cell.length_b   1.000
_cell.length_c   1.000
_cell.angle_alpha   90.00
_cell.angle_beta   90.00
_cell.angle_gamma   90.00
#
_symmetry.space_group_name_H-M   'P 1'
#
loop_
_entity.id
_entity.type
_entity.pdbx_description
1 polymer ?
#
loop_
_entity_poly.entity_id
_entity_poly.type
_entity_poly.pdbx_seq_one_letter_code
_entity_poly.pdbx_strand_id
1 'polypeptide(L)'
;MQISKKQKMGLAVTLAAVLTGCGGGGDGQVQQTADGYLVDSGLAQKGPLARGSVVTLNELAVNALAPNGKSYTYETRDDHGTFFPTSKFTSPYLETTAQGYYFNEVTGKSEQWVALRGLSNLSVGADRTVNVNVLSDVTTERIRKLVTGRPVMAFNAARAQAQRELLNALGIANGAELLSGSASAPGNFMELDLSQARQADQALAAISGLVSHIGNLRKSEGGVTAFLGELGADLADDGQLNNSIKLGRSVTEQLQQAALAVNFSQVATNLNQFYGKQLYSRTDLAQWVDSSGGSDQVLDRYKYSRDNVLPGQESLSPAWVAGADDAGQCFSVSGGVLYKNGVQQDGAVLAVKGDQFTLGITPAEPGAHTEYIQRSAAVAAQCTGQTPAIRLLQYRISVAAQASMPVPADYLGANLPNITDYAYTPVYVDLVKQARAFGPTDRPWGGPTDVVPVGSDGWPTGDFGLFLMAVPGLEGTYKLSFTGQASVSLNASYNTRVENLRYDATLNRTTADVVRGPNADNPSGAQMVLIFKNTGTGIKDLKVVRPGYDAFNPPLFTNEFIDHIARFKVLRFMEWLRANNNSSTSWATRAPLNRHYMSAAGVPWEHVIALANQTQKDIWINIPVAADDDYVLQLAGLLKSTLNGSSKIYVEYSNELWNSQFKQFGTNRDLATQELYDNPNRCWPTTARPMSMSSVTGASPSAARKSATSSVASTAMPR
;
A
#
# COMPACT_ATOMS: atom_id res chain seq x y z
N MET A 1 -5.07 -46.71 -51.64
CA MET A 1 -5.89 -47.88 -52.04
C MET A 1 -7.21 -47.78 -51.29
N GLN A 2 -8.31 -47.55 -52.01
CA GLN A 2 -9.67 -47.46 -51.46
C GLN A 2 -10.23 -48.86 -51.11
N ILE A 3 -11.40 -48.85 -50.45
CA ILE A 3 -12.43 -49.92 -50.29
C ILE A 3 -12.30 -50.69 -48.95
N SER A 4 -13.33 -50.98 -48.14
CA SER A 4 -14.70 -50.47 -47.90
C SER A 4 -15.33 -51.25 -46.73
N LYS A 5 -16.42 -50.71 -46.14
CA LYS A 5 -17.64 -51.41 -45.63
C LYS A 5 -17.41 -52.53 -44.59
N LYS A 6 -17.95 -52.50 -43.36
CA LYS A 6 -19.40 -52.50 -43.06
C LYS A 6 -19.57 -52.54 -41.54
N GLN A 7 -20.54 -51.78 -41.05
CA GLN A 7 -21.13 -51.89 -39.72
C GLN A 7 -21.76 -53.28 -39.50
N LYS A 8 -21.62 -53.83 -38.30
CA LYS A 8 -22.70 -54.50 -37.57
C LYS A 8 -22.59 -54.20 -36.08
N MET A 9 -23.65 -53.57 -35.58
CA MET A 9 -24.00 -53.33 -34.17
C MET A 9 -24.33 -54.64 -33.44
N GLY A 10 -24.09 -54.66 -32.12
CA GLY A 10 -24.57 -55.68 -31.17
C GLY A 10 -23.56 -55.87 -30.02
N LEU A 11 -23.45 -54.96 -29.06
CA LEU A 11 -24.20 -54.85 -27.79
C LEU A 11 -23.53 -55.62 -26.63
N ALA A 12 -23.22 -54.83 -25.58
CA ALA A 12 -22.97 -55.15 -24.18
C ALA A 12 -21.68 -55.90 -23.81
N VAL A 13 -20.81 -55.25 -23.02
CA VAL A 13 -20.62 -55.54 -21.58
C VAL A 13 -19.98 -54.31 -20.93
N THR A 14 -20.72 -53.80 -19.95
CA THR A 14 -20.36 -53.10 -18.71
C THR A 14 -18.86 -52.87 -18.45
N LEU A 15 -18.44 -51.60 -18.41
CA LEU A 15 -17.25 -51.20 -17.66
C LEU A 15 -17.58 -49.96 -16.83
N ALA A 16 -17.68 -50.18 -15.52
CA ALA A 16 -17.76 -49.14 -14.51
C ALA A 16 -16.49 -48.29 -14.57
N ALA A 17 -16.62 -47.04 -15.01
CA ALA A 17 -15.60 -46.03 -14.82
C ALA A 17 -15.88 -45.30 -13.52
N VAL A 18 -15.06 -45.59 -12.50
CA VAL A 18 -14.87 -44.74 -11.33
C VAL A 18 -14.27 -43.43 -11.85
N LEU A 19 -15.12 -42.43 -12.07
CA LEU A 19 -14.71 -41.05 -12.27
C LEU A 19 -14.49 -40.44 -10.89
N THR A 20 -13.22 -40.24 -10.56
CA THR A 20 -12.75 -39.34 -9.52
C THR A 20 -13.30 -37.92 -9.78
N GLY A 21 -14.37 -37.55 -9.08
CA GLY A 21 -14.96 -36.21 -9.12
C GLY A 21 -14.31 -35.28 -8.11
N CYS A 22 -13.40 -34.43 -8.58
CA CYS A 22 -13.02 -33.17 -7.93
C CYS A 22 -13.60 -32.01 -8.74
N GLY A 23 -14.35 -31.11 -8.09
CA GLY A 23 -14.93 -29.86 -8.64
C GLY A 23 -16.34 -30.06 -9.23
N GLY A 24 -17.37 -29.28 -8.94
CA GLY A 24 -17.50 -27.97 -8.29
C GLY A 24 -18.58 -27.18 -9.06
N GLY A 25 -19.64 -26.71 -8.39
CA GLY A 25 -20.67 -25.84 -8.97
C GLY A 25 -21.95 -26.57 -9.39
N GLY A 26 -23.05 -26.26 -8.72
CA GLY A 26 -24.35 -26.88 -8.95
C GLY A 26 -25.03 -26.39 -10.22
N ASP A 27 -25.13 -27.25 -11.22
CA ASP A 27 -26.24 -27.26 -12.18
C ASP A 27 -27.48 -27.88 -11.52
N GLY A 28 -27.89 -27.38 -10.35
CA GLY A 28 -29.16 -27.80 -9.76
C GLY A 28 -30.26 -27.56 -10.79
N GLN A 29 -31.01 -28.60 -11.15
CA GLN A 29 -32.15 -28.46 -12.04
C GLN A 29 -33.43 -28.52 -11.20
N VAL A 30 -34.27 -27.52 -11.38
CA VAL A 30 -35.70 -27.66 -11.15
C VAL A 30 -36.30 -28.23 -12.42
N GLN A 31 -37.01 -29.35 -12.29
CA GLN A 31 -37.64 -30.02 -13.43
C GLN A 31 -39.14 -30.08 -13.21
N GLN A 32 -39.90 -29.48 -14.13
CA GLN A 32 -41.34 -29.68 -14.19
C GLN A 32 -41.65 -30.99 -14.92
N THR A 33 -42.37 -31.87 -14.25
CA THR A 33 -42.85 -33.17 -14.77
C THR A 33 -44.36 -33.12 -14.98
N ALA A 34 -44.92 -34.14 -15.63
CA ALA A 34 -46.36 -34.23 -15.89
C ALA A 34 -47.24 -34.11 -14.63
N ASP A 35 -46.74 -34.57 -13.47
CA ASP A 35 -47.53 -34.61 -12.22
C ASP A 35 -46.89 -33.83 -11.06
N GLY A 36 -45.99 -32.88 -11.33
CA GLY A 36 -45.38 -32.05 -10.30
C GLY A 36 -43.96 -31.58 -10.62
N TYR A 37 -43.20 -31.24 -9.58
CA TYR A 37 -41.88 -30.62 -9.68
C TYR A 37 -40.83 -31.44 -8.92
N LEU A 38 -39.63 -31.54 -9.49
CA LEU A 38 -38.45 -32.13 -8.87
C LEU A 38 -37.37 -31.07 -8.71
N VAL A 39 -36.56 -31.22 -7.66
CA VAL A 39 -35.46 -30.30 -7.34
C VAL A 39 -34.22 -31.13 -7.05
N ASP A 40 -33.19 -31.02 -7.88
CA ASP A 40 -32.00 -31.87 -7.77
C ASP A 40 -31.13 -31.49 -6.56
N SER A 41 -30.99 -30.21 -6.24
CA SER A 41 -30.16 -29.73 -5.12
C SER A 41 -30.52 -28.31 -4.67
N GLY A 42 -30.11 -27.96 -3.46
CA GLY A 42 -30.05 -26.58 -2.97
C GLY A 42 -28.87 -26.34 -2.03
N LEU A 43 -28.57 -25.07 -1.77
CA LEU A 43 -27.52 -24.62 -0.85
C LEU A 43 -28.10 -23.78 0.29
N ALA A 44 -27.59 -23.95 1.52
CA ALA A 44 -27.90 -23.09 2.66
C ALA A 44 -26.65 -22.32 3.10
N GLN A 45 -26.63 -21.00 2.87
CA GLN A 45 -25.42 -20.18 3.00
C GLN A 45 -25.68 -18.80 3.63
N LYS A 46 -25.35 -18.65 4.92
CA LYS A 46 -25.03 -17.38 5.58
C LYS A 46 -23.54 -17.10 5.34
N GLY A 47 -22.68 -17.78 6.09
CA GLY A 47 -21.67 -18.63 5.47
C GLY A 47 -22.22 -20.07 5.38
N PRO A 48 -21.51 -21.01 4.75
CA PRO A 48 -22.00 -22.36 4.59
C PRO A 48 -22.49 -22.98 5.90
N LEU A 49 -23.73 -23.50 5.88
CA LEU A 49 -24.28 -24.23 7.02
C LEU A 49 -23.57 -25.59 7.14
N ALA A 50 -23.17 -25.94 8.36
CA ALA A 50 -22.44 -27.17 8.66
C ALA A 50 -23.25 -28.41 8.28
N ARG A 51 -22.55 -29.52 8.01
CA ARG A 51 -23.18 -30.83 7.77
C ARG A 51 -24.17 -31.21 8.87
N GLY A 52 -25.32 -31.75 8.48
CA GLY A 52 -26.38 -32.16 9.41
C GLY A 52 -27.30 -31.01 9.87
N SER A 53 -27.15 -29.81 9.29
CA SER A 53 -28.11 -28.72 9.48
C SER A 53 -29.45 -29.10 8.87
N VAL A 54 -30.54 -28.75 9.54
CA VAL A 54 -31.90 -29.17 9.16
C VAL A 54 -32.44 -28.24 8.09
N VAL A 55 -32.99 -28.80 7.02
CA VAL A 55 -33.64 -28.07 5.92
C VAL A 55 -35.07 -28.57 5.75
N THR A 56 -36.05 -27.68 5.93
CA THR A 56 -37.47 -27.98 5.74
C THR A 56 -38.00 -27.27 4.50
N LEU A 57 -38.65 -28.02 3.61
CA LEU A 57 -39.33 -27.52 2.42
C LEU A 57 -40.84 -27.65 2.61
N ASN A 58 -41.54 -26.51 2.68
CA ASN A 58 -42.99 -26.44 2.80
C ASN A 58 -43.62 -26.07 1.46
N GLU A 59 -44.58 -26.87 0.98
CA GLU A 59 -45.37 -26.46 -0.18
C GLU A 59 -46.36 -25.35 0.21
N LEU A 60 -46.47 -24.34 -0.64
CA LEU A 60 -47.31 -23.17 -0.39
C LEU A 60 -48.53 -23.16 -1.32
N ALA A 61 -49.63 -22.58 -0.85
CA ALA A 61 -50.82 -22.35 -1.66
C ALA A 61 -50.59 -21.23 -2.68
N VAL A 62 -51.04 -21.44 -3.94
CA VAL A 62 -50.80 -20.53 -5.09
C VAL A 62 -51.26 -19.09 -4.85
N ASN A 63 -52.38 -18.89 -4.16
CA ASN A 63 -52.99 -17.56 -4.01
C ASN A 63 -52.62 -16.83 -2.70
N ALA A 64 -52.08 -17.54 -1.71
CA ALA A 64 -51.84 -16.99 -0.37
C ALA A 64 -50.38 -17.11 0.09
N LEU A 65 -49.57 -17.90 -0.63
CA LEU A 65 -48.25 -18.35 -0.19
C LEU A 65 -48.23 -18.96 1.22
N ALA A 66 -49.38 -19.35 1.76
CA ALA A 66 -49.48 -20.00 3.06
C ALA A 66 -49.13 -21.49 2.93
N PRO A 67 -48.48 -22.11 3.94
CA PRO A 67 -48.24 -23.55 3.94
C PRO A 67 -49.53 -24.34 3.68
N ASN A 68 -49.49 -25.30 2.74
CA ASN A 68 -50.66 -26.09 2.34
C ASN A 68 -50.79 -27.42 3.11
N GLY A 69 -49.95 -27.65 4.12
CA GLY A 69 -49.92 -28.86 4.94
C GLY A 69 -48.90 -29.92 4.48
N LYS A 70 -48.29 -29.80 3.30
CA LYS A 70 -47.19 -30.68 2.87
C LYS A 70 -45.83 -30.09 3.24
N SER A 71 -45.08 -30.81 4.06
CA SER A 71 -43.77 -30.42 4.58
C SER A 71 -42.81 -31.59 4.51
N TYR A 72 -41.57 -31.32 4.08
CA TYR A 72 -40.53 -32.32 3.89
C TYR A 72 -39.24 -31.86 4.54
N THR A 73 -38.65 -32.71 5.37
CA THR A 73 -37.41 -32.40 6.11
C THR A 73 -36.23 -33.18 5.55
N TYR A 74 -35.12 -32.47 5.39
CA TYR A 74 -33.83 -32.94 4.89
C TYR A 74 -32.71 -32.41 5.78
N GLU A 75 -31.48 -32.78 5.43
CA GLU A 75 -30.27 -32.31 6.09
C GLU A 75 -29.22 -31.92 5.05
N THR A 76 -28.36 -30.97 5.42
CA THR A 76 -27.14 -30.67 4.65
C THR A 76 -26.18 -31.87 4.68
N ARG A 77 -25.57 -32.20 3.53
CA ARG A 77 -24.73 -33.39 3.32
C ARG A 77 -23.24 -33.11 3.46
N ASP A 78 -22.84 -31.86 3.36
CA ASP A 78 -21.47 -31.39 3.47
C ASP A 78 -21.42 -30.10 4.29
N ASP A 79 -20.22 -29.61 4.54
CA ASP A 79 -20.01 -28.33 5.23
C ASP A 79 -20.19 -27.13 4.30
N HIS A 80 -20.45 -27.35 3.01
CA HIS A 80 -20.78 -26.29 2.05
C HIS A 80 -22.27 -25.90 2.08
N GLY A 81 -23.08 -26.60 2.89
CA GLY A 81 -24.52 -26.36 3.05
C GLY A 81 -25.37 -27.03 1.98
N THR A 82 -24.85 -28.01 1.23
CA THR A 82 -25.57 -28.68 0.14
C THR A 82 -26.64 -29.63 0.68
N PHE A 83 -27.86 -29.58 0.16
CA PHE A 83 -28.91 -30.56 0.44
C PHE A 83 -29.58 -31.05 -0.86
N PHE A 84 -30.13 -32.26 -0.83
CA PHE A 84 -30.71 -32.95 -1.99
C PHE A 84 -32.14 -33.37 -1.68
N PRO A 85 -33.15 -32.59 -2.11
CA PRO A 85 -34.54 -33.00 -1.99
C PRO A 85 -34.81 -34.29 -2.76
N THR A 86 -35.53 -35.23 -2.15
CA THR A 86 -35.90 -36.51 -2.80
C THR A 86 -37.39 -36.62 -3.06
N SER A 87 -38.19 -35.67 -2.56
CA SER A 87 -39.65 -35.67 -2.74
C SER A 87 -40.05 -34.98 -4.04
N LYS A 88 -41.18 -35.42 -4.59
CA LYS A 88 -41.87 -34.74 -5.70
C LYS A 88 -42.86 -33.73 -5.13
N PHE A 89 -42.77 -32.49 -5.56
CA PHE A 89 -43.62 -31.40 -5.09
C PHE A 89 -44.82 -31.20 -6.02
N THR A 90 -45.99 -30.85 -5.46
CA THR A 90 -47.20 -30.60 -6.27
C THR A 90 -47.49 -29.13 -6.48
N SER A 91 -47.10 -28.27 -5.53
CA SER A 91 -47.14 -26.83 -5.68
C SER A 91 -45.91 -26.31 -6.42
N PRO A 92 -46.04 -25.31 -7.31
CA PRO A 92 -44.90 -24.60 -7.85
C PRO A 92 -44.21 -23.71 -6.80
N TYR A 93 -44.82 -23.43 -5.64
CA TYR A 93 -44.23 -22.54 -4.65
C TYR A 93 -43.77 -23.28 -3.41
N LEU A 94 -42.51 -23.05 -3.03
CA LEU A 94 -41.90 -23.62 -1.83
C LEU A 94 -41.40 -22.51 -0.91
N GLU A 95 -41.56 -22.73 0.40
CA GLU A 95 -40.74 -22.05 1.42
C GLU A 95 -39.68 -23.03 1.90
N THR A 96 -38.41 -22.64 1.74
CA THR A 96 -37.27 -23.36 2.27
C THR A 96 -36.85 -22.71 3.57
N THR A 97 -36.74 -23.48 4.65
CA THR A 97 -36.19 -23.06 5.94
C THR A 97 -34.97 -23.90 6.26
N ALA A 98 -33.79 -23.31 6.33
CA ALA A 98 -32.56 -23.99 6.74
C ALA A 98 -32.07 -23.47 8.08
N GLN A 99 -31.73 -24.37 8.99
CA GLN A 99 -31.32 -24.00 10.34
C GLN A 99 -30.18 -24.88 10.87
N GLY A 100 -29.18 -24.25 11.47
CA GLY A 100 -28.00 -24.96 11.95
C GLY A 100 -26.83 -24.04 12.26
N TYR A 101 -25.70 -24.63 12.61
CA TYR A 101 -24.45 -23.88 12.79
C TYR A 101 -23.89 -23.47 11.44
N TYR A 102 -23.35 -22.25 11.34
CA TYR A 102 -22.79 -21.71 10.11
C TYR A 102 -21.31 -21.37 10.26
N PHE A 103 -20.54 -21.50 9.18
CA PHE A 103 -19.18 -20.96 9.12
C PHE A 103 -19.21 -19.43 9.15
N ASN A 104 -18.71 -18.83 10.22
CA ASN A 104 -18.63 -17.38 10.35
C ASN A 104 -17.39 -16.87 9.62
N GLU A 105 -17.61 -16.25 8.47
CA GLU A 105 -16.60 -15.69 7.58
C GLU A 105 -15.80 -14.54 8.22
N VAL A 106 -16.29 -13.91 9.29
CA VAL A 106 -15.55 -12.87 10.04
C VAL A 106 -14.57 -13.50 11.03
N THR A 107 -14.96 -14.57 11.73
CA THR A 107 -14.13 -15.19 12.78
C THR A 107 -13.36 -16.43 12.33
N GLY A 108 -13.74 -17.02 11.19
CA GLY A 108 -13.20 -18.28 10.68
C GLY A 108 -13.67 -19.52 11.45
N LYS A 109 -14.77 -19.44 12.20
CA LYS A 109 -15.26 -20.51 13.09
C LYS A 109 -16.75 -20.82 12.88
N SER A 110 -17.15 -22.07 13.15
CA SER A 110 -18.55 -22.51 13.11
C SER A 110 -19.14 -22.65 14.52
N GLU A 111 -19.41 -21.52 15.17
CA GLU A 111 -19.74 -21.46 16.61
C GLU A 111 -21.15 -20.92 16.92
N GLN A 112 -21.85 -20.40 15.90
CA GLN A 112 -23.16 -19.77 16.06
C GLN A 112 -24.21 -20.45 15.20
N TRP A 113 -25.44 -20.40 15.68
CA TRP A 113 -26.62 -20.96 15.03
C TRP A 113 -27.39 -19.89 14.28
N VAL A 114 -27.96 -20.24 13.12
CA VAL A 114 -28.80 -19.36 12.31
C VAL A 114 -30.01 -20.13 11.78
N ALA A 115 -31.11 -19.41 11.53
CA ALA A 115 -32.20 -19.86 10.68
C ALA A 115 -32.34 -18.91 9.49
N LEU A 116 -32.46 -19.48 8.29
CA LEU A 116 -32.62 -18.77 7.02
C LEU A 116 -33.86 -19.27 6.31
N ARG A 117 -34.57 -18.36 5.64
CA ARG A 117 -35.74 -18.65 4.83
C ARG A 117 -35.55 -18.21 3.38
N GLY A 118 -36.35 -18.76 2.49
CA GLY A 118 -36.43 -18.32 1.10
C GLY A 118 -37.65 -18.89 0.40
N LEU A 119 -38.17 -18.12 -0.55
CA LEU A 119 -39.34 -18.49 -1.35
C LEU A 119 -38.91 -18.80 -2.78
N SER A 120 -39.25 -20.00 -3.25
CA SER A 120 -38.93 -20.47 -4.60
C SER A 120 -40.18 -20.67 -5.45
N ASN A 121 -40.03 -20.48 -6.76
CA ASN A 121 -41.01 -20.80 -7.80
C ASN A 121 -40.41 -21.85 -8.75
N LEU A 122 -40.95 -23.05 -8.71
CA LEU A 122 -40.51 -24.22 -9.46
C LEU A 122 -41.08 -24.30 -10.88
N SER A 123 -41.90 -23.32 -11.29
CA SER A 123 -42.42 -23.26 -12.66
C SER A 123 -41.28 -23.19 -13.67
N VAL A 124 -41.48 -23.77 -14.87
CA VAL A 124 -40.46 -23.78 -15.93
C VAL A 124 -39.87 -22.38 -16.17
N GLY A 125 -38.54 -22.30 -16.08
CA GLY A 125 -37.77 -21.08 -16.32
C GLY A 125 -37.81 -20.04 -15.19
N ALA A 126 -38.43 -20.34 -14.04
CA ALA A 126 -38.48 -19.42 -12.91
C ALA A 126 -37.24 -19.54 -12.00
N ASP A 127 -37.04 -20.67 -11.34
CA ASP A 127 -35.86 -20.94 -10.49
C ASP A 127 -35.12 -22.18 -10.96
N ARG A 128 -33.79 -22.14 -10.92
CA ARG A 128 -32.92 -23.30 -11.17
C ARG A 128 -32.58 -24.04 -9.88
N THR A 129 -32.52 -23.33 -8.78
CA THR A 129 -32.12 -23.84 -7.46
C THR A 129 -33.04 -23.29 -6.37
N VAL A 130 -33.01 -23.93 -5.20
CA VAL A 130 -33.79 -23.52 -4.01
C VAL A 130 -32.87 -23.04 -2.88
N ASN A 131 -31.79 -22.32 -3.21
CA ASN A 131 -30.78 -21.93 -2.23
C ASN A 131 -31.32 -20.88 -1.26
N VAL A 132 -31.02 -21.02 0.03
CA VAL A 132 -31.32 -20.01 1.04
C VAL A 132 -30.06 -19.31 1.53
N ASN A 133 -30.12 -18.00 1.65
CA ASN A 133 -29.04 -17.13 2.10
C ASN A 133 -29.57 -15.88 2.81
N VAL A 134 -28.68 -14.98 3.20
CA VAL A 134 -29.02 -13.70 3.85
C VAL A 134 -30.05 -12.91 3.06
N LEU A 135 -29.87 -12.79 1.75
CA LEU A 135 -30.70 -11.92 0.91
C LEU A 135 -32.06 -12.57 0.61
N SER A 136 -32.12 -13.89 0.48
CA SER A 136 -33.40 -14.60 0.37
C SER A 136 -34.22 -14.49 1.66
N ASP A 137 -33.58 -14.56 2.82
CA ASP A 137 -34.27 -14.48 4.12
C ASP A 137 -34.91 -13.11 4.32
N VAL A 138 -34.12 -12.04 4.14
CA VAL A 138 -34.58 -10.65 4.31
C VAL A 138 -35.74 -10.30 3.38
N THR A 139 -35.77 -10.84 2.16
CA THR A 139 -36.83 -10.54 1.18
C THR A 139 -38.11 -11.37 1.35
N THR A 140 -38.08 -12.43 2.17
CA THR A 140 -39.19 -13.40 2.28
C THR A 140 -40.52 -12.74 2.65
N GLU A 141 -40.55 -11.92 3.71
CA GLU A 141 -41.80 -11.29 4.16
C GLU A 141 -42.26 -10.17 3.21
N ARG A 142 -41.31 -9.45 2.59
CA ARG A 142 -41.66 -8.43 1.59
C ARG A 142 -42.35 -9.06 0.38
N ILE A 143 -41.84 -10.18 -0.12
CA ILE A 143 -42.47 -10.94 -1.22
C ILE A 143 -43.87 -11.37 -0.83
N ARG A 144 -44.05 -11.93 0.37
CA ARG A 144 -45.36 -12.35 0.88
C ARG A 144 -46.35 -11.18 0.90
N LYS A 145 -45.97 -10.04 1.48
CA LYS A 145 -46.81 -8.83 1.55
C LYS A 145 -47.21 -8.32 0.17
N LEU A 146 -46.31 -8.37 -0.80
CA LEU A 146 -46.55 -7.94 -2.17
C LEU A 146 -47.48 -8.90 -2.95
N VAL A 147 -47.40 -10.21 -2.69
CA VAL A 147 -48.27 -11.21 -3.32
C VAL A 147 -49.67 -11.21 -2.69
N THR A 148 -49.78 -11.09 -1.37
CA THR A 148 -51.08 -11.14 -0.67
C THR A 148 -51.72 -9.78 -0.46
N GLY A 149 -50.98 -8.70 -0.71
CA GLY A 149 -51.42 -7.32 -0.51
C GLY A 149 -52.36 -6.81 -1.59
N ARG A 150 -52.63 -5.50 -1.56
CA ARG A 150 -53.42 -4.81 -2.58
C ARG A 150 -52.65 -3.61 -3.14
N PRO A 151 -52.47 -3.51 -4.47
CA PRO A 151 -52.85 -4.50 -5.49
C PRO A 151 -52.06 -5.81 -5.37
N VAL A 152 -52.70 -6.93 -5.70
CA VAL A 152 -52.05 -8.25 -5.73
C VAL A 152 -51.02 -8.28 -6.86
N MET A 153 -49.82 -8.77 -6.57
CA MET A 153 -48.78 -8.98 -7.58
C MET A 153 -48.47 -10.46 -7.81
N ALA A 154 -48.18 -10.81 -9.06
CA ALA A 154 -47.68 -12.14 -9.39
C ALA A 154 -46.34 -12.41 -8.68
N PHE A 155 -46.11 -13.65 -8.25
CA PHE A 155 -44.95 -14.03 -7.44
C PHE A 155 -43.61 -13.52 -8.01
N ASN A 156 -43.33 -13.77 -9.29
CA ASN A 156 -42.07 -13.36 -9.92
C ASN A 156 -41.90 -11.83 -9.95
N ALA A 157 -42.99 -11.08 -10.15
CA ALA A 157 -42.97 -9.62 -10.14
C ALA A 157 -42.76 -9.08 -8.71
N ALA A 158 -43.44 -9.66 -7.72
CA ALA A 158 -43.25 -9.36 -6.31
C ALA A 158 -41.82 -9.66 -5.84
N ARG A 159 -41.25 -10.79 -6.26
CA ARG A 159 -39.85 -11.14 -6.02
C ARG A 159 -38.90 -10.14 -6.64
N ALA A 160 -39.05 -9.85 -7.93
CA ALA A 160 -38.19 -8.88 -8.60
C ALA A 160 -38.26 -7.51 -7.93
N GLN A 161 -39.44 -7.08 -7.48
CA GLN A 161 -39.59 -5.83 -6.73
C GLN A 161 -38.90 -5.87 -5.37
N ALA A 162 -39.15 -6.88 -4.54
CA ALA A 162 -38.53 -7.01 -3.22
C ALA A 162 -36.99 -7.06 -3.28
N GLN A 163 -36.44 -7.77 -4.28
CA GLN A 163 -35.00 -7.88 -4.48
C GLN A 163 -34.40 -6.55 -4.93
N ARG A 164 -35.05 -5.83 -5.86
CA ARG A 164 -34.63 -4.46 -6.24
C ARG A 164 -34.71 -3.48 -5.08
N GLU A 165 -35.78 -3.54 -4.28
CA GLU A 165 -35.95 -2.71 -3.08
C GLU A 165 -34.81 -2.93 -2.09
N LEU A 166 -34.48 -4.19 -1.77
CA LEU A 166 -33.34 -4.49 -0.90
C LEU A 166 -32.00 -4.01 -1.46
N LEU A 167 -31.72 -4.29 -2.74
CA LEU A 167 -30.46 -3.85 -3.36
C LEU A 167 -30.34 -2.32 -3.34
N ASN A 168 -31.41 -1.60 -3.70
CA ASN A 168 -31.43 -0.15 -3.64
C ASN A 168 -31.25 0.39 -2.21
N ALA A 169 -31.89 -0.24 -1.22
CA ALA A 169 -31.76 0.16 0.18
C ALA A 169 -30.33 -0.07 0.73
N LEU A 170 -29.60 -1.04 0.16
CA LEU A 170 -28.18 -1.27 0.42
C LEU A 170 -27.24 -0.43 -0.45
N GLY A 171 -27.77 0.49 -1.27
CA GLY A 171 -26.98 1.34 -2.18
C GLY A 171 -26.50 0.66 -3.46
N ILE A 172 -26.92 -0.59 -3.71
CA ILE A 172 -26.60 -1.35 -4.92
C ILE A 172 -27.60 -0.97 -6.02
N ALA A 173 -27.21 -0.01 -6.86
CA ALA A 173 -27.98 0.35 -8.05
C ALA A 173 -27.82 -0.67 -9.19
N ASN A 174 -28.71 -0.58 -10.19
CA ASN A 174 -28.74 -1.45 -11.37
C ASN A 174 -28.83 -2.95 -11.02
N GLY A 175 -29.63 -3.28 -9.99
CA GLY A 175 -29.75 -4.65 -9.48
C GLY A 175 -30.23 -5.66 -10.53
N ALA A 176 -30.99 -5.21 -11.54
CA ALA A 176 -31.43 -6.05 -12.66
C ALA A 176 -30.27 -6.56 -13.54
N GLU A 177 -29.14 -5.84 -13.60
CA GLU A 177 -27.96 -6.30 -14.34
C GLU A 177 -27.17 -7.33 -13.53
N LEU A 178 -27.12 -7.13 -12.21
CA LEU A 178 -26.54 -8.06 -11.24
C LEU A 178 -27.30 -9.40 -11.22
N LEU A 179 -28.62 -9.36 -11.43
CA LEU A 179 -29.53 -10.50 -11.41
C LEU A 179 -30.12 -10.83 -12.80
N SER A 180 -29.27 -10.86 -13.83
CA SER A 180 -29.73 -11.02 -15.23
C SER A 180 -30.10 -12.44 -15.65
N GLY A 181 -29.75 -13.47 -14.87
CA GLY A 181 -29.99 -14.88 -15.21
C GLY A 181 -29.15 -15.43 -16.36
N SER A 182 -28.13 -14.68 -16.79
CA SER A 182 -27.15 -15.10 -17.79
C SER A 182 -26.22 -16.20 -17.26
N ALA A 183 -25.37 -16.79 -18.12
CA ALA A 183 -24.42 -17.81 -17.68
C ALA A 183 -23.44 -17.31 -16.58
N SER A 184 -23.20 -15.99 -16.53
CA SER A 184 -22.28 -15.35 -15.58
C SER A 184 -22.96 -14.62 -14.43
N ALA A 185 -24.29 -14.61 -14.36
CA ALA A 185 -25.04 -13.88 -13.34
C ALA A 185 -26.29 -14.66 -12.90
N PRO A 186 -26.55 -14.78 -11.59
CA PRO A 186 -27.76 -15.45 -11.10
C PRO A 186 -29.02 -14.73 -11.59
N GLY A 187 -30.13 -15.45 -11.71
CA GLY A 187 -31.42 -14.86 -12.06
C GLY A 187 -32.13 -14.19 -10.88
N ASN A 188 -31.81 -14.61 -9.66
CA ASN A 188 -32.41 -14.12 -8.43
C ASN A 188 -31.59 -14.57 -7.20
N PHE A 189 -31.98 -14.14 -6.00
CA PHE A 189 -31.26 -14.50 -4.76
C PHE A 189 -31.20 -16.00 -4.45
N MET A 190 -32.11 -16.84 -4.97
CA MET A 190 -32.08 -18.30 -4.77
C MET A 190 -31.02 -19.01 -5.61
N GLU A 191 -30.34 -18.30 -6.51
CA GLU A 191 -29.25 -18.80 -7.35
C GLU A 191 -27.87 -18.29 -6.91
N LEU A 192 -27.80 -17.52 -5.81
CA LEU A 192 -26.53 -17.08 -5.23
C LEU A 192 -25.77 -18.27 -4.63
N ASP A 193 -24.45 -18.26 -4.78
CA ASP A 193 -23.54 -19.32 -4.33
C ASP A 193 -22.17 -18.73 -3.98
N LEU A 194 -21.84 -18.77 -2.69
CA LEU A 194 -20.57 -18.28 -2.15
C LEU A 194 -19.33 -19.04 -2.67
N SER A 195 -19.49 -20.15 -3.40
CA SER A 195 -18.40 -20.89 -4.03
C SER A 195 -18.03 -20.43 -5.45
N GLN A 196 -18.81 -19.54 -6.07
CA GLN A 196 -18.69 -19.16 -7.49
C GLN A 196 -18.06 -17.77 -7.73
N ALA A 197 -18.09 -16.87 -6.73
CA ALA A 197 -17.48 -15.54 -6.79
C ALA A 197 -17.91 -14.65 -7.97
N ARG A 198 -19.11 -14.85 -8.55
CA ARG A 198 -19.70 -13.90 -9.51
C ARG A 198 -19.94 -12.57 -8.79
N GLN A 199 -20.13 -11.47 -9.52
CA GLN A 199 -20.36 -10.15 -8.88
C GLN A 199 -21.50 -10.17 -7.84
N ALA A 200 -22.59 -10.90 -8.12
CA ALA A 200 -23.69 -11.06 -7.19
C ALA A 200 -23.32 -11.88 -5.94
N ASP A 201 -22.46 -12.90 -6.08
CA ASP A 201 -21.96 -13.71 -4.96
C ASP A 201 -20.96 -12.92 -4.10
N GLN A 202 -20.15 -12.05 -4.71
CA GLN A 202 -19.28 -11.11 -4.00
C GLN A 202 -20.11 -10.13 -3.15
N ALA A 203 -21.21 -9.60 -3.70
CA ALA A 203 -22.15 -8.78 -2.95
C ALA A 203 -22.77 -9.56 -1.78
N LEU A 204 -23.19 -10.81 -2.00
CA LEU A 204 -23.69 -11.68 -0.93
C LEU A 204 -22.63 -11.89 0.16
N ALA A 205 -21.38 -12.19 -0.21
CA ALA A 205 -20.28 -12.39 0.73
C ALA A 205 -20.00 -11.13 1.56
N ALA A 206 -20.03 -9.96 0.94
CA ALA A 206 -19.83 -8.68 1.63
C ALA A 206 -20.96 -8.38 2.62
N ILE A 207 -22.22 -8.49 2.19
CA ILE A 207 -23.40 -8.25 3.03
C ILE A 207 -23.47 -9.28 4.15
N SER A 208 -23.16 -10.54 3.87
CA SER A 208 -23.08 -11.57 4.89
C SER A 208 -21.99 -11.25 5.93
N GLY A 209 -20.82 -10.75 5.51
CA GLY A 209 -19.78 -10.27 6.40
C GLY A 209 -20.24 -9.17 7.36
N LEU A 210 -21.00 -8.18 6.85
CA LEU A 210 -21.62 -7.15 7.68
C LEU A 210 -22.58 -7.76 8.72
N VAL A 211 -23.48 -8.64 8.26
CA VAL A 211 -24.46 -9.30 9.13
C VAL A 211 -23.77 -10.18 10.17
N SER A 212 -22.68 -10.88 9.80
CA SER A 212 -21.91 -11.73 10.73
C SER A 212 -21.20 -10.88 11.78
N HIS A 213 -20.69 -9.69 11.41
CA HIS A 213 -20.14 -8.75 12.38
C HIS A 213 -21.20 -8.25 13.37
N ILE A 214 -22.38 -7.84 12.88
CA ILE A 214 -23.49 -7.43 13.75
C ILE A 214 -23.95 -8.59 14.65
N GLY A 215 -24.09 -9.78 14.09
CA GLY A 215 -24.44 -11.00 14.84
C GLY A 215 -23.43 -11.32 15.94
N ASN A 216 -22.13 -11.09 15.70
CA ASN A 216 -21.08 -11.24 16.70
C ASN A 216 -21.21 -10.26 17.86
N LEU A 217 -21.65 -9.03 17.61
CA LEU A 217 -21.94 -8.04 18.66
C LEU A 217 -23.22 -8.39 19.43
N ARG A 218 -24.14 -9.11 18.79
CA ARG A 218 -25.46 -9.46 19.32
C ARG A 218 -25.60 -10.93 19.75
N LYS A 219 -24.51 -11.63 20.05
CA LYS A 219 -24.55 -13.08 20.40
C LYS A 219 -25.54 -13.39 21.54
N SER A 220 -25.68 -12.50 22.53
CA SER A 220 -26.63 -12.64 23.64
C SER A 220 -28.08 -12.23 23.33
N GLU A 221 -28.33 -11.66 22.14
CA GLU A 221 -29.62 -11.11 21.72
C GLU A 221 -30.19 -11.89 20.51
N GLY A 222 -29.77 -13.14 20.30
CA GLY A 222 -30.20 -13.95 19.15
C GLY A 222 -29.35 -13.77 17.89
N GLY A 223 -28.26 -12.98 17.97
CA GLY A 223 -27.20 -12.89 16.96
C GLY A 223 -27.70 -12.52 15.56
N VAL A 224 -27.25 -13.29 14.57
CA VAL A 224 -27.62 -13.11 13.16
C VAL A 224 -29.13 -13.21 12.96
N THR A 225 -29.78 -14.23 13.51
CA THR A 225 -31.22 -14.51 13.29
C THR A 225 -32.09 -13.34 13.74
N ALA A 226 -31.79 -12.75 14.91
CA ALA A 226 -32.52 -11.59 15.40
C ALA A 226 -32.36 -10.36 14.49
N PHE A 227 -31.13 -10.08 14.05
CA PHE A 227 -30.88 -8.96 13.14
C PHE A 227 -31.53 -9.15 11.76
N LEU A 228 -31.50 -10.36 11.19
CA LEU A 228 -32.18 -10.64 9.93
C LEU A 228 -33.70 -10.46 10.04
N GLY A 229 -34.29 -10.84 11.18
CA GLY A 229 -35.70 -10.61 11.46
C GLY A 229 -36.07 -9.12 11.49
N GLU A 230 -35.26 -8.30 12.16
CA GLU A 230 -35.41 -6.84 12.19
C GLU A 230 -35.26 -6.22 10.80
N LEU A 231 -34.21 -6.60 10.06
CA LEU A 231 -33.92 -6.11 8.71
C LEU A 231 -35.03 -6.48 7.71
N GLY A 232 -35.50 -7.72 7.76
CA GLY A 232 -36.61 -8.20 6.94
C GLY A 232 -37.94 -7.53 7.29
N ALA A 233 -38.19 -7.24 8.57
CA ALA A 233 -39.42 -6.57 9.00
C ALA A 233 -39.48 -5.11 8.55
N ASP A 234 -38.36 -4.36 8.63
CA ASP A 234 -38.28 -2.98 8.14
C ASP A 234 -38.51 -2.94 6.62
N LEU A 235 -37.79 -3.78 5.86
CA LEU A 235 -37.99 -3.89 4.42
C LEU A 235 -39.42 -4.32 4.06
N ALA A 236 -40.02 -5.25 4.81
CA ALA A 236 -41.37 -5.73 4.54
C ALA A 236 -42.40 -4.61 4.68
N ASP A 237 -42.16 -3.59 5.51
CA ASP A 237 -43.14 -2.54 5.74
C ASP A 237 -43.44 -1.74 4.46
N ASP A 238 -42.43 -1.09 3.90
CA ASP A 238 -42.61 -0.19 2.76
C ASP A 238 -41.63 -0.43 1.61
N GLY A 239 -40.67 -1.36 1.77
CA GLY A 239 -39.61 -1.62 0.80
C GLY A 239 -38.37 -0.74 1.00
N GLN A 240 -38.27 -0.04 2.13
CA GLN A 240 -37.14 0.80 2.50
C GLN A 240 -36.51 0.32 3.82
N LEU A 241 -35.28 0.77 4.08
CA LEU A 241 -34.60 0.57 5.36
C LEU A 241 -34.54 1.91 6.10
N ASN A 242 -35.70 2.39 6.52
CA ASN A 242 -35.91 3.72 7.09
C ASN A 242 -36.40 3.67 8.55
N ASN A 243 -36.46 2.49 9.15
CA ASN A 243 -36.97 2.24 10.49
C ASN A 243 -38.43 2.70 10.70
N SER A 244 -39.29 2.56 9.68
CA SER A 244 -40.71 2.96 9.74
C SER A 244 -41.47 2.22 10.85
N ILE A 245 -41.05 0.99 11.15
CA ILE A 245 -41.62 0.13 12.19
C ILE A 245 -41.10 0.44 13.61
N LYS A 246 -40.23 1.45 13.77
CA LYS A 246 -39.73 1.97 15.06
C LYS A 246 -39.00 0.92 15.92
N LEU A 247 -38.07 0.19 15.33
CA LEU A 247 -37.14 -0.67 16.07
C LEU A 247 -36.32 0.14 17.08
N GLY A 248 -35.96 -0.50 18.19
CA GLY A 248 -35.12 0.12 19.24
C GLY A 248 -33.69 0.45 18.78
N ARG A 249 -33.23 -0.15 17.68
CA ARG A 249 -31.97 0.16 16.99
C ARG A 249 -32.25 0.19 15.49
N SER A 250 -31.84 1.26 14.80
CA SER A 250 -31.98 1.33 13.34
C SER A 250 -31.12 0.26 12.68
N VAL A 251 -31.67 -0.47 11.71
CA VAL A 251 -30.93 -1.47 10.94
C VAL A 251 -29.87 -0.81 10.06
N THR A 252 -30.17 0.38 9.52
CA THR A 252 -29.27 1.17 8.68
C THR A 252 -28.06 1.67 9.48
N GLU A 253 -28.27 2.17 10.70
CA GLU A 253 -27.17 2.58 11.59
C GLU A 253 -26.27 1.39 11.95
N GLN A 254 -26.87 0.22 12.24
CA GLN A 254 -26.10 -1.00 12.52
C GLN A 254 -25.25 -1.43 11.32
N LEU A 255 -25.81 -1.39 10.10
CA LEU A 255 -25.08 -1.70 8.86
C LEU A 255 -23.93 -0.70 8.61
N GLN A 256 -24.16 0.60 8.84
CA GLN A 256 -23.15 1.64 8.70
C GLN A 256 -22.00 1.47 9.69
N GLN A 257 -22.28 1.15 10.96
CA GLN A 257 -21.22 0.87 11.94
C GLN A 257 -20.46 -0.42 11.60
N ALA A 258 -21.15 -1.46 11.11
CA ALA A 258 -20.49 -2.67 10.64
C ALA A 258 -19.58 -2.39 9.44
N ALA A 259 -20.00 -1.53 8.50
CA ALA A 259 -19.22 -1.14 7.34
C ALA A 259 -17.87 -0.50 7.70
N LEU A 260 -17.82 0.26 8.80
CA LEU A 260 -16.57 0.84 9.33
C LEU A 260 -15.65 -0.20 9.99
N ALA A 261 -16.22 -1.27 10.54
CA ALA A 261 -15.52 -2.18 11.44
C ALA A 261 -15.09 -3.50 10.79
N VAL A 262 -15.76 -3.96 9.74
CA VAL A 262 -15.47 -5.25 9.11
C VAL A 262 -14.13 -5.22 8.36
N ASN A 263 -13.25 -6.17 8.69
CA ASN A 263 -12.02 -6.40 7.95
C ASN A 263 -12.29 -7.34 6.75
N PHE A 264 -12.63 -6.77 5.60
CA PHE A 264 -12.89 -7.54 4.37
C PHE A 264 -11.69 -8.34 3.85
N SER A 265 -10.46 -7.97 4.21
CA SER A 265 -9.29 -8.79 3.89
C SER A 265 -9.30 -10.10 4.67
N GLN A 266 -9.72 -10.07 5.93
CA GLN A 266 -9.86 -11.27 6.74
C GLN A 266 -11.05 -12.12 6.29
N VAL A 267 -12.18 -11.49 5.95
CA VAL A 267 -13.35 -12.21 5.39
C VAL A 267 -12.98 -12.97 4.12
N ALA A 268 -12.30 -12.31 3.18
CA ALA A 268 -11.81 -12.95 1.96
C ALA A 268 -10.85 -14.10 2.26
N THR A 269 -9.91 -13.90 3.19
CA THR A 269 -8.95 -14.94 3.61
C THR A 269 -9.68 -16.17 4.18
N ASN A 270 -10.64 -15.97 5.07
CA ASN A 270 -11.39 -17.05 5.72
C ASN A 270 -12.23 -17.83 4.70
N LEU A 271 -12.94 -17.14 3.79
CA LEU A 271 -13.71 -17.79 2.73
C LEU A 271 -12.82 -18.58 1.77
N ASN A 272 -11.68 -18.02 1.37
CA ASN A 272 -10.74 -18.70 0.48
C ASN A 272 -10.13 -19.95 1.12
N GLN A 273 -9.78 -19.86 2.41
CA GLN A 273 -9.31 -21.01 3.18
C GLN A 273 -10.39 -22.07 3.31
N PHE A 274 -11.63 -21.67 3.62
CA PHE A 274 -12.77 -22.57 3.77
C PHE A 274 -13.03 -23.37 2.49
N TYR A 275 -13.09 -22.71 1.34
CA TYR A 275 -13.34 -23.37 0.05
C TYR A 275 -12.08 -24.01 -0.58
N GLY A 276 -10.90 -23.81 0.00
CA GLY A 276 -9.63 -24.27 -0.56
C GLY A 276 -9.31 -23.65 -1.93
N LYS A 277 -9.79 -22.44 -2.20
CA LYS A 277 -9.70 -21.75 -3.50
C LYS A 277 -9.45 -20.25 -3.31
N GLN A 278 -8.74 -19.61 -4.23
CA GLN A 278 -8.62 -18.15 -4.27
C GLN A 278 -9.83 -17.55 -5.01
N LEU A 279 -10.94 -17.37 -4.28
CA LEU A 279 -12.21 -16.88 -4.83
C LEU A 279 -12.37 -15.36 -4.67
N TYR A 280 -11.95 -14.82 -3.53
CA TYR A 280 -12.20 -13.43 -3.15
C TYR A 280 -10.92 -12.69 -2.80
N SER A 281 -10.84 -11.42 -3.15
CA SER A 281 -9.90 -10.44 -2.59
C SER A 281 -10.60 -9.44 -1.67
N ARG A 282 -9.84 -8.61 -0.94
CA ARG A 282 -10.41 -7.48 -0.18
C ARG A 282 -11.25 -6.58 -1.08
N THR A 283 -10.73 -6.24 -2.27
CA THR A 283 -11.39 -5.31 -3.21
C THR A 283 -12.70 -5.90 -3.73
N ASP A 284 -12.73 -7.21 -4.00
CA ASP A 284 -13.93 -7.89 -4.47
C ASP A 284 -15.11 -7.74 -3.51
N LEU A 285 -14.84 -7.76 -2.19
CA LEU A 285 -15.86 -7.65 -1.16
C LEU A 285 -16.13 -6.19 -0.75
N ALA A 286 -15.09 -5.42 -0.46
CA ALA A 286 -15.22 -4.07 0.09
C ALA A 286 -15.96 -3.11 -0.86
N GLN A 287 -15.86 -3.32 -2.18
CA GLN A 287 -16.55 -2.50 -3.17
C GLN A 287 -18.08 -2.49 -3.01
N TRP A 288 -18.67 -3.53 -2.40
CA TRP A 288 -20.12 -3.67 -2.20
C TRP A 288 -20.62 -3.03 -0.90
N VAL A 289 -19.76 -2.26 -0.22
CA VAL A 289 -20.04 -1.63 1.06
C VAL A 289 -19.62 -0.16 1.01
N ASP A 290 -20.34 0.70 1.73
CA ASP A 290 -19.91 2.08 1.97
C ASP A 290 -18.95 2.11 3.16
N SER A 291 -17.64 2.05 2.88
CA SER A 291 -16.61 2.07 3.94
C SER A 291 -16.51 3.41 4.68
N SER A 292 -17.27 4.44 4.28
CA SER A 292 -17.38 5.70 5.03
C SER A 292 -18.37 5.61 6.20
N GLY A 293 -19.08 4.48 6.34
CA GLY A 293 -20.08 4.30 7.38
C GLY A 293 -21.31 5.16 7.17
N GLY A 294 -21.73 5.36 5.92
CA GLY A 294 -22.90 6.18 5.57
C GLY A 294 -22.65 7.69 5.51
N SER A 295 -21.40 8.13 5.66
CA SER A 295 -21.04 9.55 5.63
C SER A 295 -21.19 10.15 4.21
N ASP A 296 -20.72 9.42 3.20
CA ASP A 296 -20.87 9.83 1.80
C ASP A 296 -22.09 9.19 1.11
N GLN A 297 -22.62 8.09 1.67
CA GLN A 297 -23.79 7.33 1.19
C GLN A 297 -23.59 6.69 -0.20
N VAL A 298 -22.34 6.44 -0.58
CA VAL A 298 -21.99 5.83 -1.86
C VAL A 298 -21.22 4.55 -1.59
N LEU A 299 -21.51 3.47 -2.33
CA LEU A 299 -20.72 2.25 -2.24
C LEU A 299 -19.32 2.46 -2.81
N ASP A 300 -18.30 1.82 -2.24
CA ASP A 300 -16.91 1.98 -2.65
C ASP A 300 -16.68 1.68 -4.14
N ARG A 301 -17.48 0.78 -4.74
CA ARG A 301 -17.48 0.50 -6.19
C ARG A 301 -17.73 1.73 -7.07
N TYR A 302 -18.42 2.74 -6.53
CA TYR A 302 -18.80 3.96 -7.24
C TYR A 302 -18.05 5.20 -6.72
N LYS A 303 -16.94 5.00 -6.02
CA LYS A 303 -16.05 6.07 -5.56
C LYS A 303 -14.85 6.15 -6.49
N TYR A 304 -14.67 7.30 -7.10
CA TYR A 304 -13.58 7.56 -8.02
C TYR A 304 -12.81 8.78 -7.56
N SER A 305 -11.49 8.76 -7.76
CA SER A 305 -10.66 9.91 -7.49
C SER A 305 -9.66 10.20 -8.59
N ARG A 306 -9.28 11.47 -8.70
CA ARG A 306 -8.17 11.91 -9.55
C ARG A 306 -7.33 12.95 -8.82
N ASP A 307 -6.03 12.68 -8.75
CA ASP A 307 -5.10 13.59 -8.09
C ASP A 307 -4.40 14.52 -9.09
N ASN A 308 -3.92 15.65 -8.57
CA ASN A 308 -3.15 16.65 -9.31
C ASN A 308 -3.90 17.28 -10.50
N VAL A 309 -5.21 17.54 -10.35
CA VAL A 309 -5.97 18.33 -11.33
C VAL A 309 -5.50 19.78 -11.27
N LEU A 310 -5.22 20.39 -12.42
CA LEU A 310 -4.77 21.78 -12.47
C LEU A 310 -5.94 22.73 -12.18
N PRO A 311 -5.72 23.87 -11.48
CA PRO A 311 -6.74 24.91 -11.32
C PRO A 311 -7.28 25.36 -12.68
N GLY A 312 -8.61 25.49 -12.79
CA GLY A 312 -9.32 25.87 -14.02
C GLY A 312 -9.42 24.76 -15.07
N GLN A 313 -8.78 23.60 -14.89
CA GLN A 313 -8.94 22.45 -15.78
C GLN A 313 -10.08 21.57 -15.31
N GLU A 314 -11.09 21.38 -16.15
CA GLU A 314 -12.17 20.44 -15.87
C GLU A 314 -11.65 19.00 -15.85
N SER A 315 -12.10 18.24 -14.85
CA SER A 315 -11.90 16.80 -14.77
C SER A 315 -13.25 16.08 -14.74
N LEU A 316 -13.40 15.09 -15.62
CA LEU A 316 -14.61 14.29 -15.75
C LEU A 316 -14.49 12.99 -14.95
N SER A 317 -15.54 12.63 -14.23
CA SER A 317 -15.68 11.30 -13.63
C SER A 317 -15.78 10.22 -14.72
N PRO A 318 -15.54 8.94 -14.38
CA PRO A 318 -16.05 7.83 -15.17
C PRO A 318 -17.58 7.94 -15.36
N ALA A 319 -18.06 7.39 -16.47
CA ALA A 319 -19.48 7.44 -16.81
C ALA A 319 -20.30 6.47 -15.94
N TRP A 320 -21.37 6.97 -15.35
CA TRP A 320 -22.49 6.16 -14.88
C TRP A 320 -23.37 5.78 -16.05
N VAL A 321 -23.56 4.49 -16.29
CA VAL A 321 -24.49 4.01 -17.33
C VAL A 321 -25.84 3.75 -16.68
N ALA A 322 -26.87 4.46 -17.13
CA ALA A 322 -28.21 4.35 -16.59
C ALA A 322 -28.79 2.96 -16.91
N GLY A 323 -29.15 2.21 -15.86
CA GLY A 323 -29.79 0.91 -16.00
C GLY A 323 -31.30 0.99 -16.12
N ALA A 324 -31.96 -0.16 -15.93
CA ALA A 324 -33.43 -0.21 -15.91
C ALA A 324 -34.03 0.56 -14.71
N ASP A 325 -33.33 0.56 -13.57
CA ASP A 325 -33.76 1.23 -12.34
C ASP A 325 -33.64 2.76 -12.41
N ASP A 326 -32.82 3.24 -13.35
CA ASP A 326 -32.57 4.66 -13.59
C ASP A 326 -33.52 5.25 -14.65
N ALA A 327 -34.10 4.41 -15.51
CA ALA A 327 -34.96 4.86 -16.58
C ALA A 327 -36.19 5.60 -16.03
N GLY A 328 -36.40 6.83 -16.49
CA GLY A 328 -37.46 7.72 -16.01
C GLY A 328 -37.15 8.47 -14.71
N GLN A 329 -35.98 8.27 -14.11
CA GLN A 329 -35.48 9.07 -12.99
C GLN A 329 -34.77 10.32 -13.49
N CYS A 330 -34.71 11.34 -12.63
CA CYS A 330 -33.99 12.58 -12.90
C CYS A 330 -32.57 12.49 -12.35
N PHE A 331 -31.59 12.74 -13.22
CA PHE A 331 -30.17 12.76 -12.87
C PHE A 331 -29.68 14.20 -12.71
N SER A 332 -28.93 14.44 -11.65
CA SER A 332 -28.31 15.73 -11.32
C SER A 332 -26.92 15.53 -10.74
N VAL A 333 -26.21 16.64 -10.50
CA VAL A 333 -24.97 16.66 -9.73
C VAL A 333 -25.11 17.54 -8.49
N SER A 334 -24.41 17.21 -7.40
CA SER A 334 -24.38 18.06 -6.20
C SER A 334 -23.64 19.39 -6.42
N GLY A 335 -22.72 19.41 -7.38
CA GLY A 335 -21.89 20.53 -7.77
C GLY A 335 -21.12 20.19 -9.04
N GLY A 336 -20.54 21.19 -9.70
CA GLY A 336 -19.92 21.02 -11.01
C GLY A 336 -20.93 20.98 -12.15
N VAL A 337 -20.60 20.26 -13.22
CA VAL A 337 -21.35 20.20 -14.47
C VAL A 337 -21.79 18.76 -14.75
N LEU A 338 -23.06 18.57 -15.07
CA LEU A 338 -23.58 17.28 -15.52
C LEU A 338 -23.44 17.17 -17.04
N TYR A 339 -22.96 16.03 -17.52
CA TYR A 339 -22.97 15.67 -18.92
C TYR A 339 -23.80 14.42 -19.14
N LYS A 340 -24.59 14.41 -20.21
CA LYS A 340 -25.38 13.26 -20.69
C LYS A 340 -24.91 12.91 -22.10
N ASN A 341 -24.40 11.70 -22.29
CA ASN A 341 -23.84 11.22 -23.57
C ASN A 341 -22.79 12.18 -24.15
N GLY A 342 -21.95 12.76 -23.29
CA GLY A 342 -20.92 13.75 -23.66
C GLY A 342 -21.43 15.18 -23.90
N VAL A 343 -22.74 15.43 -23.79
CA VAL A 343 -23.35 16.75 -23.95
C VAL A 343 -23.62 17.37 -22.59
N GLN A 344 -23.13 18.58 -22.34
CA GLN A 344 -23.39 19.34 -21.12
C GLN A 344 -24.90 19.59 -20.93
N GLN A 345 -25.37 19.51 -19.69
CA GLN A 345 -26.77 19.73 -19.32
C GLN A 345 -26.90 20.93 -18.39
N ASP A 346 -27.93 21.75 -18.61
CA ASP A 346 -28.23 22.95 -17.81
C ASP A 346 -29.22 22.63 -16.67
N GLY A 347 -28.99 21.53 -15.95
CA GLY A 347 -29.80 21.10 -14.83
C GLY A 347 -30.09 19.61 -14.82
N ALA A 348 -31.07 19.21 -14.01
CA ALA A 348 -31.48 17.82 -13.88
C ALA A 348 -32.21 17.34 -15.14
N VAL A 349 -31.92 16.11 -15.58
CA VAL A 349 -32.49 15.55 -16.82
C VAL A 349 -32.95 14.11 -16.65
N LEU A 350 -33.96 13.71 -17.41
CA LEU A 350 -34.44 12.34 -17.40
C LEU A 350 -33.41 11.38 -17.97
N ALA A 351 -33.20 10.28 -17.27
CA ALA A 351 -32.41 9.16 -17.75
C ALA A 351 -33.28 8.19 -18.58
N VAL A 352 -32.71 7.71 -19.67
CA VAL A 352 -33.17 6.56 -20.43
C VAL A 352 -32.13 5.46 -20.25
N LYS A 353 -32.55 4.20 -20.21
CA LYS A 353 -31.64 3.06 -20.11
C LYS A 353 -30.57 3.15 -21.21
N GLY A 354 -29.31 3.05 -20.82
CA GLY A 354 -28.13 3.15 -21.69
C GLY A 354 -27.52 4.55 -21.79
N ASP A 355 -28.19 5.59 -21.29
CA ASP A 355 -27.60 6.92 -21.19
C ASP A 355 -26.35 6.91 -20.29
N GLN A 356 -25.33 7.67 -20.69
CA GLN A 356 -24.09 7.83 -19.94
C GLN A 356 -24.05 9.19 -19.26
N PHE A 357 -23.88 9.20 -17.94
CA PHE A 357 -23.78 10.41 -17.13
C PHE A 357 -22.37 10.58 -16.57
N THR A 358 -21.74 11.72 -16.82
CA THR A 358 -20.44 12.07 -16.24
C THR A 358 -20.54 13.39 -15.48
N LEU A 359 -19.81 13.47 -14.37
CA LEU A 359 -19.68 14.66 -13.54
C LEU A 359 -18.37 15.37 -13.88
N GLY A 360 -18.46 16.63 -14.32
CA GLY A 360 -17.33 17.52 -14.51
C GLY A 360 -17.10 18.40 -13.29
N ILE A 361 -15.88 18.39 -12.75
CA ILE A 361 -15.45 19.29 -11.68
C ILE A 361 -14.32 20.17 -12.22
N THR A 362 -14.54 21.48 -12.21
CA THR A 362 -13.53 22.49 -12.55
C THR A 362 -13.10 23.22 -11.28
N PRO A 363 -11.99 22.82 -10.65
CA PRO A 363 -11.59 23.43 -9.40
C PRO A 363 -10.99 24.81 -9.63
N ALA A 364 -11.42 25.79 -8.83
CA ALA A 364 -10.78 27.12 -8.82
C ALA A 364 -9.57 27.18 -7.87
N GLU A 365 -9.63 26.45 -6.75
CA GLU A 365 -8.69 26.57 -5.64
C GLU A 365 -8.03 25.23 -5.28
N PRO A 366 -6.82 25.26 -4.67
CA PRO A 366 -6.20 24.10 -4.04
C PRO A 366 -7.08 23.33 -3.07
N GLY A 367 -6.83 22.03 -2.96
CA GLY A 367 -7.49 21.17 -1.98
C GLY A 367 -8.27 20.03 -2.63
N ALA A 368 -9.07 19.34 -1.82
CA ALA A 368 -9.92 18.25 -2.28
C ALA A 368 -11.34 18.76 -2.54
N HIS A 369 -11.85 18.51 -3.73
CA HIS A 369 -13.21 18.80 -4.14
C HIS A 369 -13.93 17.47 -4.38
N THR A 370 -15.12 17.30 -3.81
CA THR A 370 -15.86 16.04 -3.89
C THR A 370 -17.29 16.36 -4.26
N GLU A 371 -17.73 15.82 -5.40
CA GLU A 371 -19.08 15.99 -5.90
C GLU A 371 -19.68 14.64 -6.27
N TYR A 372 -21.00 14.62 -6.45
CA TYR A 372 -21.77 13.40 -6.63
C TYR A 372 -22.65 13.47 -7.87
N ILE A 373 -22.77 12.37 -8.60
CA ILE A 373 -23.93 12.14 -9.46
C ILE A 373 -25.06 11.62 -8.57
N GLN A 374 -26.24 12.18 -8.73
CA GLN A 374 -27.41 11.88 -7.92
C GLN A 374 -28.61 11.57 -8.81
N ARG A 375 -29.54 10.75 -8.30
CA ARG A 375 -30.85 10.54 -8.93
C ARG A 375 -31.99 10.90 -7.99
N SER A 376 -33.09 11.36 -8.55
CA SER A 376 -34.34 11.59 -7.83
C SER A 376 -35.55 11.19 -8.68
N ALA A 377 -36.68 10.94 -8.01
CA ALA A 377 -37.92 10.63 -8.70
C ALA A 377 -38.41 11.83 -9.52
N ALA A 378 -38.82 11.58 -10.76
CA ALA A 378 -39.44 12.58 -11.62
C ALA A 378 -40.87 12.89 -11.14
N VAL A 379 -41.29 14.16 -11.28
CA VAL A 379 -42.66 14.60 -10.99
C VAL A 379 -43.36 14.85 -12.31
N ALA A 380 -44.45 14.12 -12.60
CA ALA A 380 -45.17 14.20 -13.88
C ALA A 380 -44.26 14.04 -15.11
N ALA A 381 -43.29 13.12 -15.04
CA ALA A 381 -42.26 12.90 -16.06
C ALA A 381 -41.42 14.16 -16.39
N GLN A 382 -41.23 15.03 -15.40
CA GLN A 382 -40.38 16.20 -15.50
C GLN A 382 -39.41 16.27 -14.31
N CYS A 383 -38.23 16.83 -14.53
CA CYS A 383 -37.23 17.07 -13.50
C CYS A 383 -37.46 18.42 -12.80
N THR A 384 -38.69 18.62 -12.38
CA THR A 384 -39.17 19.84 -11.72
C THR A 384 -39.73 19.47 -10.34
N GLY A 385 -38.94 19.67 -9.29
CA GLY A 385 -39.37 19.38 -7.92
C GLY A 385 -38.22 19.10 -6.96
N GLN A 386 -38.49 19.19 -5.66
CA GLN A 386 -37.55 18.84 -4.58
C GLN A 386 -37.85 17.42 -4.07
N THR A 387 -37.64 16.41 -4.92
CA THR A 387 -37.59 15.02 -4.45
C THR A 387 -36.21 14.76 -3.82
N PRO A 388 -36.12 14.09 -2.66
CA PRO A 388 -34.83 13.75 -2.07
C PRO A 388 -33.97 12.96 -3.07
N ALA A 389 -32.73 13.41 -3.25
CA ALA A 389 -31.80 12.80 -4.19
C ALA A 389 -30.98 11.69 -3.50
N ILE A 390 -30.77 10.59 -4.21
CA ILE A 390 -29.92 9.48 -3.81
C ILE A 390 -28.58 9.62 -4.55
N ARG A 391 -27.47 9.56 -3.83
CA ARG A 391 -26.12 9.61 -4.43
C ARG A 391 -25.80 8.26 -5.08
N LEU A 392 -25.33 8.30 -6.33
CA LEU A 392 -25.00 7.12 -7.12
C LEU A 392 -23.49 6.94 -7.27
N LEU A 393 -22.79 8.03 -7.59
CA LEU A 393 -21.35 8.05 -7.85
C LEU A 393 -20.74 9.22 -7.11
N GLN A 394 -19.59 8.98 -6.47
CA GLN A 394 -18.75 10.02 -5.85
C GLN A 394 -17.52 10.23 -6.73
N TYR A 395 -17.24 11.48 -7.07
CA TYR A 395 -16.00 11.86 -7.73
C TYR A 395 -15.23 12.87 -6.90
N ARG A 396 -14.04 12.48 -6.46
CA ARG A 396 -13.12 13.31 -5.68
C ARG A 396 -11.94 13.72 -6.53
N ILE A 397 -11.74 15.01 -6.72
CA ILE A 397 -10.49 15.51 -7.29
C ILE A 397 -9.62 16.13 -6.22
N SER A 398 -8.31 15.95 -6.31
CA SER A 398 -7.36 16.73 -5.54
C SER A 398 -6.59 17.67 -6.45
N VAL A 399 -6.58 18.93 -6.07
CA VAL A 399 -5.79 19.98 -6.69
C VAL A 399 -4.62 20.17 -5.75
N ALA A 400 -3.44 19.84 -6.23
CA ALA A 400 -2.24 20.20 -5.50
C ALA A 400 -2.29 21.72 -5.27
N ALA A 401 -2.12 22.17 -4.03
CA ALA A 401 -1.71 23.54 -3.77
C ALA A 401 -0.55 23.80 -4.70
N GLN A 402 -0.74 24.76 -5.62
CA GLN A 402 0.11 25.05 -6.76
C GLN A 402 1.53 24.68 -6.36
N ALA A 403 1.98 23.49 -6.79
CA ALA A 403 3.25 22.96 -6.34
C ALA A 403 4.24 24.07 -6.63
N SER A 404 4.95 24.53 -5.60
CA SER A 404 5.81 25.71 -5.64
C SER A 404 6.79 25.57 -6.80
N MET A 405 6.38 26.08 -7.96
CA MET A 405 6.94 25.81 -9.28
C MET A 405 7.13 24.31 -9.62
N PRO A 406 6.98 23.88 -10.89
CA PRO A 406 7.65 22.66 -11.32
C PRO A 406 9.13 22.82 -10.92
N VAL A 407 9.67 21.87 -10.17
CA VAL A 407 11.11 21.71 -9.91
C VAL A 407 11.76 21.86 -11.28
N PRO A 408 12.44 22.99 -11.56
CA PRO A 408 12.90 23.23 -12.91
C PRO A 408 13.88 22.12 -13.28
N ALA A 409 14.03 21.81 -14.57
CA ALA A 409 14.78 20.64 -15.02
C ALA A 409 16.25 20.58 -14.49
N ASP A 410 16.72 21.69 -13.92
CA ASP A 410 18.00 21.92 -13.23
C ASP A 410 17.99 21.62 -11.70
N TYR A 411 16.86 21.20 -11.13
CA TYR A 411 16.67 21.08 -9.68
C TYR A 411 16.64 19.59 -9.26
N LEU A 412 17.64 18.85 -9.78
CA LEU A 412 17.93 17.47 -9.40
C LEU A 412 19.01 17.44 -8.30
N GLY A 413 18.75 16.69 -7.24
CA GLY A 413 19.75 16.34 -6.22
C GLY A 413 20.41 14.99 -6.51
N ALA A 414 21.64 14.80 -6.04
CA ALA A 414 22.34 13.52 -6.16
C ALA A 414 23.00 13.12 -4.84
N ASN A 415 22.95 11.81 -4.53
CA ASN A 415 23.80 11.24 -3.50
C ASN A 415 25.22 11.07 -4.05
N LEU A 416 26.21 11.59 -3.33
CA LEU A 416 27.60 11.48 -3.71
C LEU A 416 28.08 10.02 -3.61
N PRO A 417 29.00 9.61 -4.49
CA PRO A 417 29.52 8.25 -4.48
C PRO A 417 30.38 8.00 -3.23
N ASN A 418 30.58 6.73 -2.93
CA ASN A 418 31.50 6.31 -1.88
C ASN A 418 32.95 6.66 -2.24
N ILE A 419 33.76 6.96 -1.22
CA ILE A 419 35.18 7.26 -1.34
C ILE A 419 35.96 6.02 -0.90
N THR A 420 36.34 5.19 -1.86
CA THR A 420 37.09 3.96 -1.62
C THR A 420 38.19 3.78 -2.66
N ASP A 421 39.17 2.93 -2.34
CA ASP A 421 40.29 2.61 -3.23
C ASP A 421 39.84 1.92 -4.53
N TYR A 422 38.67 1.30 -4.54
CA TYR A 422 38.06 0.60 -5.68
C TYR A 422 36.96 1.40 -6.38
N ALA A 423 36.75 2.67 -6.02
CA ALA A 423 35.79 3.55 -6.69
C ALA A 423 36.37 4.15 -7.99
N TYR A 424 35.63 4.03 -9.09
CA TYR A 424 36.01 4.64 -10.38
C TYR A 424 35.92 6.16 -10.39
N THR A 425 35.19 6.77 -9.44
CA THR A 425 35.05 8.22 -9.36
C THR A 425 36.24 8.83 -8.63
N PRO A 426 37.12 9.60 -9.31
CA PRO A 426 38.30 10.17 -8.68
C PRO A 426 37.93 11.45 -7.90
N VAL A 427 37.44 11.33 -6.67
CA VAL A 427 37.00 12.52 -5.90
C VAL A 427 38.15 13.47 -5.57
N TYR A 428 39.21 12.96 -4.94
CA TYR A 428 40.35 13.76 -4.49
C TYR A 428 41.50 13.76 -5.50
N VAL A 429 42.16 14.90 -5.66
CA VAL A 429 43.40 15.02 -6.45
C VAL A 429 44.56 14.29 -5.79
N ASP A 430 44.65 14.40 -4.46
CA ASP A 430 45.60 13.67 -3.64
C ASP A 430 45.02 12.30 -3.26
N LEU A 431 45.59 11.24 -3.85
CA LEU A 431 45.14 9.87 -3.67
C LEU A 431 45.20 9.40 -2.21
N VAL A 432 46.05 10.01 -1.36
CA VAL A 432 46.14 9.64 0.05
C VAL A 432 44.79 9.79 0.75
N LYS A 433 43.98 10.79 0.35
CA LYS A 433 42.65 11.08 0.94
C LYS A 433 41.57 10.06 0.65
N GLN A 434 41.77 9.23 -0.37
CA GLN A 434 40.88 8.11 -0.72
C GLN A 434 41.51 6.74 -0.44
N ALA A 435 42.73 6.73 0.09
CA ALA A 435 43.46 5.51 0.38
C ALA A 435 42.83 4.75 1.56
N ARG A 436 43.29 3.51 1.74
CA ARG A 436 43.04 2.78 2.99
C ARG A 436 43.87 3.36 4.13
N ALA A 437 43.57 2.94 5.36
CA ALA A 437 44.40 3.28 6.50
C ALA A 437 45.86 2.80 6.31
N PHE A 438 46.82 3.50 6.92
CA PHE A 438 48.21 3.07 6.93
C PHE A 438 48.34 1.68 7.56
N GLY A 439 49.05 0.78 6.87
CA GLY A 439 49.29 -0.59 7.32
C GLY A 439 50.79 -0.90 7.46
N PRO A 440 51.15 -2.04 8.07
CA PRO A 440 52.55 -2.48 8.15
C PRO A 440 53.15 -2.76 6.75
N THR A 441 54.48 -2.72 6.64
CA THR A 441 55.17 -2.84 5.34
C THR A 441 55.05 -4.22 4.68
N ASP A 442 54.75 -5.29 5.45
CA ASP A 442 54.54 -6.66 4.99
C ASP A 442 53.06 -6.97 4.67
N ARG A 443 52.13 -6.15 5.20
CA ARG A 443 50.67 -6.27 5.00
C ARG A 443 50.04 -4.88 4.84
N PRO A 444 50.30 -4.18 3.72
CA PRO A 444 49.94 -2.78 3.54
C PRO A 444 48.44 -2.55 3.26
N TRP A 445 47.56 -3.47 3.67
CA TRP A 445 46.15 -3.50 3.31
C TRP A 445 45.31 -2.51 4.12
N GLY A 446 45.80 -2.11 5.30
CA GLY A 446 45.11 -1.25 6.25
C GLY A 446 43.89 -1.91 6.88
N GLY A 447 43.33 -1.28 7.92
CA GLY A 447 42.11 -1.73 8.58
C GLY A 447 42.31 -2.07 10.06
N PRO A 448 41.32 -2.73 10.70
CA PRO A 448 41.33 -2.94 12.15
C PRO A 448 42.49 -3.80 12.67
N THR A 449 43.02 -4.71 11.85
CA THR A 449 44.10 -5.64 12.22
C THR A 449 45.47 -5.24 11.68
N ASP A 450 45.50 -4.44 10.61
CA ASP A 450 46.71 -4.00 9.93
C ASP A 450 46.98 -2.53 10.27
N VAL A 451 47.31 -2.28 11.54
CA VAL A 451 47.51 -0.93 12.10
C VAL A 451 49.00 -0.62 12.30
N VAL A 452 49.37 0.64 12.12
CA VAL A 452 50.68 1.19 12.50
C VAL A 452 50.51 2.34 13.50
N PRO A 453 51.51 2.61 14.35
CA PRO A 453 51.48 3.79 15.22
C PRO A 453 51.39 5.08 14.41
N VAL A 454 50.44 5.95 14.77
CA VAL A 454 50.25 7.27 14.18
C VAL A 454 50.39 8.35 15.26
N GLY A 455 51.02 9.46 14.91
CA GLY A 455 51.16 10.62 15.78
C GLY A 455 49.85 11.38 15.95
N SER A 456 49.87 12.38 16.84
CA SER A 456 48.73 13.29 17.04
C SER A 456 48.40 14.14 15.81
N ASP A 457 49.33 14.25 14.86
CA ASP A 457 49.15 14.87 13.54
C ASP A 457 48.58 13.92 12.47
N GLY A 458 48.29 12.67 12.85
CA GLY A 458 47.69 11.65 12.00
C GLY A 458 48.66 10.91 11.08
N TRP A 459 49.96 11.24 11.11
CA TRP A 459 50.97 10.58 10.27
C TRP A 459 51.63 9.39 10.98
N PRO A 460 52.08 8.35 10.24
CA PRO A 460 52.84 7.24 10.82
C PRO A 460 54.12 7.70 11.50
N THR A 461 54.45 7.14 12.66
CA THR A 461 55.68 7.46 13.41
C THR A 461 56.85 6.52 13.08
N GLY A 462 56.74 5.77 11.99
CA GLY A 462 57.70 4.75 11.56
C GLY A 462 57.32 4.18 10.19
N ASP A 463 58.02 3.12 9.77
CA ASP A 463 57.83 2.47 8.47
C ASP A 463 56.39 1.96 8.28
N PHE A 464 55.84 2.13 7.07
CA PHE A 464 54.45 1.80 6.78
C PHE A 464 54.23 1.54 5.28
N GLY A 465 53.10 0.93 4.97
CA GLY A 465 52.55 0.76 3.64
C GLY A 465 51.23 1.49 3.46
N LEU A 466 50.92 1.84 2.22
CA LEU A 466 49.72 2.58 1.85
C LEU A 466 49.11 2.01 0.58
N PHE A 467 47.89 1.51 0.70
CA PHE A 467 47.07 1.04 -0.42
C PHE A 467 46.24 2.20 -0.98
N LEU A 468 46.59 2.65 -2.19
CA LEU A 468 46.04 3.88 -2.77
C LEU A 468 44.83 3.64 -3.68
N MET A 469 44.84 2.57 -4.49
CA MET A 469 43.75 2.26 -5.42
C MET A 469 43.77 0.80 -5.89
N ALA A 470 42.62 0.29 -6.34
CA ALA A 470 42.41 -1.01 -6.97
C ALA A 470 41.42 -0.91 -8.15
N VAL A 471 41.67 0.03 -9.06
CA VAL A 471 40.78 0.33 -10.22
C VAL A 471 41.59 0.25 -11.52
N PRO A 472 41.18 -0.55 -12.51
CA PRO A 472 41.88 -0.65 -13.80
C PRO A 472 41.76 0.65 -14.61
N GLY A 473 42.67 0.87 -15.56
CA GLY A 473 42.80 2.14 -16.28
C GLY A 473 43.54 3.18 -15.44
N LEU A 474 43.27 4.48 -15.62
CA LEU A 474 43.90 5.59 -14.87
C LEU A 474 45.44 5.52 -14.89
N GLU A 475 45.99 5.28 -16.08
CA GLU A 475 47.42 5.34 -16.35
C GLU A 475 47.97 6.77 -16.23
N GLY A 476 49.27 6.87 -15.98
CA GLY A 476 49.98 8.15 -15.99
C GLY A 476 51.03 8.27 -14.90
N THR A 477 51.59 9.47 -14.80
CA THR A 477 52.64 9.80 -13.82
C THR A 477 52.03 10.57 -12.66
N TYR A 478 51.97 9.91 -11.50
CA TYR A 478 51.54 10.49 -10.25
C TYR A 478 52.72 11.14 -9.54
N LYS A 479 52.53 12.33 -8.96
CA LYS A 479 53.58 13.07 -8.28
C LYS A 479 53.55 12.78 -6.79
N LEU A 480 54.56 12.08 -6.30
CA LEU A 480 54.77 11.79 -4.89
C LEU A 480 55.58 12.91 -4.23
N SER A 481 55.15 13.38 -3.06
CA SER A 481 55.99 14.21 -2.20
C SER A 481 55.66 14.04 -0.72
N PHE A 482 56.66 14.22 0.14
CA PHE A 482 56.49 14.24 1.60
C PHE A 482 57.66 14.96 2.28
N THR A 483 57.43 15.46 3.49
CA THR A 483 58.46 15.97 4.39
C THR A 483 59.15 14.81 5.11
N GLY A 484 60.48 14.82 5.10
CA GLY A 484 61.33 13.73 5.59
C GLY A 484 61.98 12.92 4.47
N GLN A 485 62.73 11.90 4.87
CA GLN A 485 63.44 10.98 3.98
C GLN A 485 62.90 9.57 4.17
N ALA A 486 62.68 8.85 3.07
CA ALA A 486 62.33 7.43 3.10
C ALA A 486 62.77 6.76 1.80
N SER A 487 63.03 5.45 1.89
CA SER A 487 63.05 4.58 0.72
C SER A 487 61.62 4.25 0.32
N VAL A 488 61.28 4.42 -0.97
CA VAL A 488 59.94 4.16 -1.50
C VAL A 488 60.01 2.98 -2.44
N SER A 489 59.17 1.97 -2.22
CA SER A 489 59.07 0.78 -3.07
C SER A 489 57.61 0.41 -3.31
N LEU A 490 57.37 -0.55 -4.20
CA LEU A 490 56.03 -1.00 -4.58
C LEU A 490 55.72 -2.37 -3.98
N ASN A 491 54.44 -2.60 -3.68
CA ASN A 491 53.90 -3.92 -3.38
C ASN A 491 52.71 -4.17 -4.32
N ALA A 492 52.56 -5.39 -4.84
CA ALA A 492 51.42 -5.81 -5.66
C ALA A 492 50.96 -4.83 -6.77
N SER A 493 51.85 -3.97 -7.28
CA SER A 493 51.50 -2.87 -8.20
C SER A 493 51.93 -3.23 -9.61
N TYR A 494 51.02 -3.83 -10.37
CA TYR A 494 51.31 -4.27 -11.73
C TYR A 494 51.63 -3.08 -12.65
N ASN A 495 52.63 -3.27 -13.52
CA ASN A 495 53.08 -2.28 -14.50
C ASN A 495 53.29 -0.87 -13.91
N THR A 496 53.71 -0.79 -12.66
CA THR A 496 53.95 0.46 -11.94
C THR A 496 55.42 0.53 -11.56
N ARG A 497 56.00 1.74 -11.62
CA ARG A 497 57.39 1.99 -11.25
C ARG A 497 57.53 3.29 -10.47
N VAL A 498 58.53 3.35 -9.60
CA VAL A 498 58.94 4.58 -8.91
C VAL A 498 60.20 5.10 -9.60
N GLU A 499 60.13 6.31 -10.13
CA GLU A 499 61.22 6.99 -10.81
C GLU A 499 61.55 8.31 -10.12
N ASN A 500 62.73 8.86 -10.39
CA ASN A 500 63.13 10.20 -9.95
C ASN A 500 63.01 10.43 -8.42
N LEU A 501 63.13 9.37 -7.62
CA LEU A 501 63.11 9.47 -6.16
C LEU A 501 64.32 10.26 -5.69
N ARG A 502 64.08 11.44 -5.12
CA ARG A 502 65.12 12.35 -4.64
C ARG A 502 64.74 12.97 -3.31
N TYR A 503 65.70 13.03 -2.39
CA TYR A 503 65.59 13.74 -1.13
C TYR A 503 66.38 15.04 -1.20
N ASP A 504 65.71 16.16 -0.93
CA ASP A 504 66.30 17.47 -0.76
C ASP A 504 66.50 17.75 0.73
N ALA A 505 67.75 17.75 1.18
CA ALA A 505 68.10 17.96 2.58
C ALA A 505 67.85 19.40 3.06
N THR A 506 67.88 20.40 2.16
CA THR A 506 67.64 21.81 2.50
C THR A 506 66.16 22.05 2.77
N LEU A 507 65.29 21.45 1.96
CA LEU A 507 63.84 21.54 2.13
C LEU A 507 63.27 20.48 3.06
N ASN A 508 64.09 19.51 3.50
CA ASN A 508 63.66 18.30 4.20
C ASN A 508 62.49 17.62 3.47
N ARG A 509 62.60 17.49 2.13
CA ARG A 509 61.50 17.04 1.28
C ARG A 509 61.96 15.96 0.33
N THR A 510 61.21 14.85 0.27
CA THR A 510 61.36 13.82 -0.75
C THR A 510 60.32 14.01 -1.84
N THR A 511 60.72 13.79 -3.09
CA THR A 511 59.82 13.77 -4.26
C THR A 511 60.11 12.56 -5.14
N ALA A 512 59.10 12.03 -5.83
CA ALA A 512 59.26 10.97 -6.83
C ALA A 512 58.12 10.99 -7.86
N ASP A 513 58.34 10.28 -8.95
CA ASP A 513 57.32 9.96 -9.96
C ASP A 513 56.86 8.51 -9.76
N VAL A 514 55.57 8.31 -9.49
CA VAL A 514 54.96 6.98 -9.50
C VAL A 514 54.29 6.81 -10.85
N VAL A 515 54.97 6.11 -11.77
CA VAL A 515 54.49 5.94 -13.14
C VAL A 515 53.75 4.63 -13.27
N ARG A 516 52.46 4.73 -13.57
CA ARG A 516 51.56 3.60 -13.77
C ARG A 516 51.30 3.42 -15.27
N GLY A 517 51.74 2.29 -15.81
CA GLY A 517 51.54 1.90 -17.20
C GLY A 517 50.20 1.18 -17.43
N PRO A 518 49.93 0.80 -18.69
CA PRO A 518 48.70 0.11 -19.09
C PRO A 518 48.38 -1.11 -18.23
N ASN A 519 47.16 -1.16 -17.72
CA ASN A 519 46.68 -2.25 -16.86
C ASN A 519 45.19 -2.60 -17.08
N ALA A 520 44.53 -1.96 -18.06
CA ALA A 520 43.10 -2.14 -18.33
C ALA A 520 42.69 -3.62 -18.56
N ASP A 521 43.55 -4.42 -19.18
CA ASP A 521 43.27 -5.83 -19.51
C ASP A 521 43.55 -6.81 -18.35
N ASN A 522 44.03 -6.32 -17.21
CA ASN A 522 44.30 -7.15 -16.03
C ASN A 522 43.66 -6.55 -14.77
N PRO A 523 42.36 -6.80 -14.52
CA PRO A 523 41.66 -6.32 -13.34
C PRO A 523 42.31 -6.80 -12.04
N SER A 524 42.92 -7.98 -12.04
CA SER A 524 43.66 -8.55 -10.89
C SER A 524 44.98 -7.81 -10.60
N GLY A 525 45.48 -7.00 -11.54
CA GLY A 525 46.68 -6.16 -11.41
C GLY A 525 46.41 -4.68 -11.17
N ALA A 526 45.16 -4.27 -10.95
CA ALA A 526 44.75 -2.86 -10.88
C ALA A 526 45.25 -2.08 -9.64
N GLN A 527 46.06 -2.69 -8.78
CA GLN A 527 46.43 -2.13 -7.48
C GLN A 527 47.58 -1.12 -7.61
N MET A 528 47.58 -0.10 -6.75
CA MET A 528 48.74 0.74 -6.47
C MET A 528 48.99 0.76 -4.96
N VAL A 529 50.12 0.21 -4.54
CA VAL A 529 50.50 0.10 -3.14
C VAL A 529 51.95 0.54 -2.97
N LEU A 530 52.14 1.56 -2.13
CA LEU A 530 53.46 2.12 -1.83
C LEU A 530 53.93 1.64 -0.46
N ILE A 531 55.21 1.30 -0.35
CA ILE A 531 55.90 0.91 0.89
C ILE A 531 56.98 1.94 1.20
N PHE A 532 56.90 2.53 2.39
CA PHE A 532 57.84 3.52 2.90
C PHE A 532 58.68 2.88 4.00
N LYS A 533 60.00 2.82 3.77
CA LYS A 533 60.98 2.29 4.72
C LYS A 533 62.03 3.31 5.08
N ASN A 534 62.72 3.09 6.20
CA ASN A 534 63.76 3.97 6.71
C ASN A 534 63.22 5.39 6.98
N THR A 535 62.00 5.51 7.50
CA THR A 535 61.33 6.81 7.72
C THR A 535 61.84 7.57 8.95
N GLY A 536 62.78 7.00 9.72
CA GLY A 536 63.19 7.54 11.01
C GLY A 536 62.01 7.63 11.98
N THR A 537 61.73 8.83 12.50
CA THR A 537 60.59 9.09 13.41
C THR A 537 59.25 9.28 12.69
N GLY A 538 59.20 9.07 11.36
CA GLY A 538 58.02 9.20 10.52
C GLY A 538 58.15 10.29 9.46
N ILE A 539 57.32 10.21 8.42
CA ILE A 539 57.20 11.24 7.36
C ILE A 539 55.91 12.03 7.53
N LYS A 540 55.85 13.25 6.99
CA LYS A 540 54.68 14.14 7.08
C LYS A 540 54.31 14.73 5.72
N ASP A 541 53.11 15.30 5.61
CA ASP A 541 52.61 15.93 4.37
C ASP A 541 52.75 15.03 3.13
N LEU A 542 52.49 13.73 3.29
CA LEU A 542 52.52 12.80 2.17
C LEU A 542 51.38 13.10 1.21
N LYS A 543 51.72 13.33 -0.05
CA LYS A 543 50.81 13.56 -1.16
C LYS A 543 51.15 12.64 -2.31
N VAL A 544 50.13 12.06 -2.92
CA VAL A 544 50.25 11.33 -4.20
C VAL A 544 49.27 11.96 -5.17
N VAL A 545 49.76 12.97 -5.90
CA VAL A 545 48.96 13.83 -6.77
C VAL A 545 48.73 13.17 -8.12
N ARG A 546 47.47 13.15 -8.56
CA ARG A 546 47.05 12.61 -9.86
C ARG A 546 47.73 13.33 -11.05
N PRO A 547 47.90 12.66 -12.20
CA PRO A 547 48.38 13.30 -13.42
C PRO A 547 47.53 14.52 -13.80
N GLY A 548 48.16 15.57 -14.32
CA GLY A 548 47.47 16.78 -14.80
C GLY A 548 47.23 17.88 -13.76
N TYR A 549 47.62 17.66 -12.49
CA TYR A 549 47.46 18.64 -11.41
C TYR A 549 48.82 19.18 -10.92
N ASP A 550 48.79 20.37 -10.30
CA ASP A 550 49.96 20.95 -9.63
C ASP A 550 50.42 20.02 -8.48
N ALA A 551 51.67 19.58 -8.54
CA ALA A 551 52.26 18.65 -7.58
C ALA A 551 52.49 19.25 -6.18
N PHE A 552 52.63 20.57 -6.09
CA PHE A 552 52.95 21.27 -4.86
C PHE A 552 51.69 21.82 -4.19
N ASN A 553 50.80 22.41 -4.99
CA ASN A 553 49.57 23.05 -4.53
C ASN A 553 48.33 22.51 -5.27
N PRO A 554 48.03 21.20 -5.16
CA PRO A 554 46.87 20.63 -5.81
C PRO A 554 45.56 21.16 -5.20
N PRO A 555 44.50 21.38 -6.00
CA PRO A 555 43.16 21.59 -5.45
C PRO A 555 42.69 20.33 -4.71
N LEU A 556 41.70 20.47 -3.83
CA LEU A 556 41.21 19.33 -3.04
C LEU A 556 40.52 18.29 -3.93
N PHE A 557 39.63 18.74 -4.83
CA PHE A 557 38.82 17.90 -5.70
C PHE A 557 39.31 17.94 -7.15
N THR A 558 39.10 16.83 -7.86
CA THR A 558 39.42 16.76 -9.29
C THR A 558 38.43 17.56 -10.12
N ASN A 559 38.90 18.11 -11.25
CA ASN A 559 38.06 18.79 -12.23
C ASN A 559 36.99 17.86 -12.79
N GLU A 560 37.32 16.59 -13.06
CA GLU A 560 36.38 15.61 -13.60
C GLU A 560 35.20 15.36 -12.65
N PHE A 561 35.47 15.31 -11.34
CA PHE A 561 34.43 15.17 -10.33
C PHE A 561 33.56 16.43 -10.23
N ILE A 562 34.19 17.62 -10.22
CA ILE A 562 33.49 18.90 -10.17
C ILE A 562 32.58 19.08 -11.38
N ASP A 563 33.09 18.84 -12.58
CA ASP A 563 32.33 18.89 -13.83
C ASP A 563 31.17 17.88 -13.82
N HIS A 564 31.42 16.69 -13.28
CA HIS A 564 30.39 15.66 -13.20
C HIS A 564 29.23 16.07 -12.28
N ILE A 565 29.49 16.70 -11.14
CA ILE A 565 28.44 17.08 -10.19
C ILE A 565 27.81 18.45 -10.48
N ALA A 566 28.38 19.24 -11.39
CA ALA A 566 27.88 20.57 -11.75
C ALA A 566 26.40 20.56 -12.17
N ARG A 567 25.93 19.44 -12.73
CA ARG A 567 24.55 19.20 -13.17
C ARG A 567 23.52 19.09 -12.03
N PHE A 568 23.98 18.89 -10.79
CA PHE A 568 23.11 18.73 -9.64
C PHE A 568 23.07 20.02 -8.82
N LYS A 569 21.92 20.29 -8.19
CA LYS A 569 21.72 21.48 -7.36
C LYS A 569 21.97 21.22 -5.88
N VAL A 570 21.58 20.03 -5.42
CA VAL A 570 21.73 19.57 -4.04
C VAL A 570 22.62 18.34 -4.03
N LEU A 571 23.62 18.32 -3.14
CA LEU A 571 24.53 17.17 -2.97
C LEU A 571 24.25 16.50 -1.62
N ARG A 572 23.87 15.23 -1.63
CA ARG A 572 23.69 14.41 -0.42
C ARG A 572 24.98 13.66 -0.10
N PHE A 573 25.43 13.73 1.15
CA PHE A 573 26.76 13.28 1.59
C PHE A 573 26.73 11.96 2.38
N MET A 574 25.70 11.14 2.22
CA MET A 574 25.48 9.92 3.02
C MET A 574 26.72 9.01 3.06
N GLU A 575 27.30 8.74 1.88
CA GLU A 575 28.48 7.86 1.76
C GLU A 575 29.76 8.51 2.32
N TRP A 576 29.93 9.82 2.09
CA TRP A 576 31.09 10.57 2.58
C TRP A 576 31.12 10.63 4.11
N LEU A 577 29.95 10.72 4.71
CA LEU A 577 29.76 10.75 6.16
C LEU A 577 29.64 9.35 6.77
N ARG A 578 29.76 8.29 5.95
CA ARG A 578 29.53 6.89 6.33
C ARG A 578 28.29 6.72 7.20
N ALA A 579 27.17 7.33 6.82
CA ALA A 579 25.98 7.40 7.66
C ALA A 579 25.52 6.02 8.17
N ASN A 580 25.64 5.00 7.32
CA ASN A 580 25.42 3.61 7.71
C ASN A 580 26.52 3.10 8.64
N ASN A 581 26.11 2.61 9.81
CA ASN A 581 26.99 2.11 10.87
C ASN A 581 27.96 3.15 11.44
N ASN A 582 27.72 4.45 11.25
CA ASN A 582 28.50 5.51 11.89
C ASN A 582 28.33 5.44 13.42
N SER A 583 29.44 5.33 14.14
CA SER A 583 29.47 5.22 15.59
C SER A 583 29.96 6.49 16.29
N SER A 584 30.05 7.64 15.59
CA SER A 584 30.37 8.91 16.23
C SER A 584 29.30 9.30 17.24
N THR A 585 29.73 9.68 18.44
CA THR A 585 28.90 10.07 19.57
C THR A 585 29.11 11.52 19.99
N SER A 586 30.33 11.90 20.35
CA SER A 586 30.67 13.29 20.72
C SER A 586 31.51 13.98 19.65
N TRP A 587 31.61 15.32 19.69
CA TRP A 587 32.35 16.10 18.70
C TRP A 587 33.78 15.59 18.45
N ALA A 588 34.45 15.11 19.50
CA ALA A 588 35.81 14.55 19.42
C ALA A 588 35.91 13.24 18.61
N THR A 589 34.79 12.54 18.39
CA THR A 589 34.73 11.27 17.66
C THR A 589 34.42 11.42 16.17
N ARG A 590 34.23 12.65 15.67
CA ARG A 590 34.12 12.94 14.23
C ARG A 590 35.44 12.62 13.50
N ALA A 591 35.42 12.56 12.18
CA ALA A 591 36.65 12.58 11.40
C ALA A 591 37.34 13.96 11.55
N PRO A 592 38.55 14.05 12.14
CA PRO A 592 39.26 15.31 12.27
C PRO A 592 39.98 15.68 10.97
N LEU A 593 40.26 16.97 10.76
CA LEU A 593 40.90 17.46 9.53
C LEU A 593 42.30 16.87 9.28
N ASN A 594 43.02 16.49 10.34
CA ASN A 594 44.32 15.81 10.26
C ASN A 594 44.20 14.29 9.99
N ARG A 595 43.02 13.79 9.65
CA ARG A 595 42.83 12.43 9.14
C ARG A 595 43.11 12.42 7.64
N HIS A 596 44.17 11.72 7.25
CA HIS A 596 44.68 11.77 5.87
C HIS A 596 44.03 10.79 4.89
N TYR A 597 43.15 9.88 5.35
CA TYR A 597 42.48 8.84 4.56
C TYR A 597 40.99 8.69 4.96
N MET A 598 40.20 7.90 4.22
CA MET A 598 38.78 7.67 4.52
C MET A 598 38.58 6.87 5.83
N SER A 599 38.01 7.51 6.86
CA SER A 599 37.86 6.91 8.19
C SER A 599 36.52 6.20 8.40
N ALA A 600 36.39 5.44 9.50
CA ALA A 600 35.10 4.87 9.90
C ALA A 600 34.03 5.92 10.25
N ALA A 601 34.44 7.13 10.64
CA ALA A 601 33.56 8.27 10.89
C ALA A 601 33.26 9.08 9.61
N GLY A 602 33.76 8.64 8.45
CA GLY A 602 33.67 9.36 7.17
C GLY A 602 34.83 10.33 6.94
N VAL A 603 34.57 11.33 6.10
CA VAL A 603 35.48 12.46 5.82
C VAL A 603 35.27 13.60 6.83
N PRO A 604 36.25 14.50 7.01
CA PRO A 604 36.05 15.71 7.80
C PRO A 604 34.91 16.56 7.25
N TRP A 605 34.09 17.14 8.12
CA TRP A 605 33.00 18.06 7.73
C TRP A 605 33.50 19.24 6.90
N GLU A 606 34.73 19.67 7.16
CA GLU A 606 35.43 20.69 6.42
C GLU A 606 35.56 20.36 4.92
N HIS A 607 35.62 19.08 4.53
CA HIS A 607 35.65 18.68 3.12
C HIS A 607 34.27 18.80 2.46
N VAL A 608 33.18 18.49 3.20
CA VAL A 608 31.80 18.73 2.73
C VAL A 608 31.60 20.22 2.44
N ILE A 609 32.05 21.05 3.38
CA ILE A 609 31.97 22.52 3.28
C ILE A 609 32.84 23.04 2.13
N ALA A 610 34.06 22.53 1.98
CA ALA A 610 34.94 22.90 0.87
C ALA A 610 34.30 22.61 -0.49
N LEU A 611 33.66 21.44 -0.67
CA LEU A 611 32.99 21.10 -1.92
C LEU A 611 31.81 22.05 -2.18
N ALA A 612 30.98 22.27 -1.17
CA ALA A 612 29.82 23.14 -1.26
C ALA A 612 30.20 24.58 -1.59
N ASN A 613 31.28 25.10 -0.98
CA ASN A 613 31.79 26.44 -1.25
C ASN A 613 32.41 26.57 -2.64
N GLN A 614 33.18 25.57 -3.08
CA GLN A 614 33.78 25.57 -4.42
C GLN A 614 32.72 25.52 -5.53
N THR A 615 31.61 24.82 -5.29
CA THR A 615 30.58 24.56 -6.31
C THR A 615 29.30 25.39 -6.15
N GLN A 616 29.20 26.16 -5.05
CA GLN A 616 28.01 26.90 -4.63
C GLN A 616 26.73 26.04 -4.61
N LYS A 617 26.84 24.80 -4.12
CA LYS A 617 25.73 23.83 -4.06
C LYS A 617 25.10 23.77 -2.68
N ASP A 618 23.82 23.42 -2.64
CA ASP A 618 23.15 23.08 -1.40
C ASP A 618 23.65 21.72 -0.87
N ILE A 619 23.71 21.58 0.46
CA ILE A 619 24.19 20.35 1.10
C ILE A 619 23.04 19.60 1.78
N TRP A 620 23.02 18.28 1.63
CA TRP A 620 22.18 17.37 2.40
C TRP A 620 23.10 16.46 3.23
N ILE A 621 23.04 16.63 4.54
CA ILE A 621 23.94 15.96 5.49
C ILE A 621 23.19 14.99 6.41
N ASN A 622 23.87 13.91 6.78
CA ASN A 622 23.35 12.87 7.67
C ASN A 622 24.01 13.02 9.05
N ILE A 623 23.21 13.23 10.09
CA ILE A 623 23.70 13.26 11.47
C ILE A 623 23.83 11.82 11.99
N PRO A 624 24.98 11.41 12.58
CA PRO A 624 25.11 10.10 13.19
C PRO A 624 24.01 9.85 14.22
N VAL A 625 23.43 8.63 14.24
CA VAL A 625 22.30 8.31 15.14
C VAL A 625 22.64 8.48 16.62
N ALA A 626 23.90 8.25 16.98
CA ALA A 626 24.40 8.30 18.35
C ALA A 626 25.01 9.66 18.73
N ALA A 627 24.95 10.66 17.84
CA ALA A 627 25.50 11.98 18.10
C ALA A 627 24.78 12.65 19.28
N ASP A 628 25.54 13.21 20.21
CA ASP A 628 25.04 13.99 21.33
C ASP A 628 24.72 15.44 20.93
N ASP A 629 24.07 16.17 21.84
CA ASP A 629 23.66 17.56 21.59
C ASP A 629 24.88 18.47 21.34
N ASP A 630 26.02 18.23 22.00
CA ASP A 630 27.26 19.00 21.77
C ASP A 630 27.79 18.78 20.36
N TYR A 631 27.82 17.54 19.86
CA TYR A 631 28.18 17.23 18.48
C TYR A 631 27.36 18.07 17.49
N VAL A 632 26.04 18.08 17.66
CA VAL A 632 25.13 18.79 16.75
C VAL A 632 25.33 20.30 16.83
N LEU A 633 25.52 20.85 18.04
CA LEU A 633 25.80 22.28 18.24
C LEU A 633 27.12 22.72 17.62
N GLN A 634 28.19 21.95 17.83
CA GLN A 634 29.50 22.21 17.24
C GLN A 634 29.46 22.11 15.72
N LEU A 635 28.73 21.13 15.17
CA LEU A 635 28.53 21.01 13.73
C LEU A 635 27.79 22.22 13.16
N ALA A 636 26.70 22.62 13.81
CA ALA A 636 25.95 23.82 13.41
C ALA A 636 26.82 25.08 13.47
N GLY A 637 27.67 25.22 14.49
CA GLY A 637 28.64 26.31 14.62
C GLY A 637 29.68 26.32 13.49
N LEU A 638 30.23 25.15 13.14
CA LEU A 638 31.17 24.99 12.03
C LEU A 638 30.51 25.36 10.70
N LEU A 639 29.32 24.82 10.40
CA LEU A 639 28.58 25.11 9.17
C LEU A 639 28.24 26.62 9.07
N LYS A 640 27.73 27.22 10.15
CA LYS A 640 27.38 28.64 10.19
C LYS A 640 28.58 29.57 9.94
N SER A 641 29.77 29.18 10.40
CA SER A 641 30.98 30.01 10.30
C SER A 641 31.77 29.83 9.00
N THR A 642 31.61 28.70 8.31
CA THR A 642 32.48 28.34 7.17
C THR A 642 31.76 28.00 5.88
N LEU A 643 30.46 27.64 5.91
CA LEU A 643 29.67 27.44 4.70
C LEU A 643 29.29 28.79 4.08
N ASN A 644 29.33 28.88 2.75
CA ASN A 644 28.89 30.06 2.03
C ASN A 644 27.42 30.39 2.36
N GLY A 645 27.10 31.67 2.52
CA GLY A 645 25.77 32.11 2.96
C GLY A 645 24.63 31.88 1.96
N SER A 646 24.93 31.49 0.72
CA SER A 646 23.94 31.17 -0.31
C SER A 646 23.47 29.71 -0.29
N SER A 647 24.26 28.78 0.26
CA SER A 647 23.91 27.36 0.32
C SER A 647 22.85 27.08 1.37
N LYS A 648 21.85 26.28 1.00
CA LYS A 648 20.89 25.69 1.93
C LYS A 648 21.46 24.41 2.55
N ILE A 649 21.06 24.14 3.79
CA ILE A 649 21.44 22.94 4.54
C ILE A 649 20.18 22.10 4.77
N TYR A 650 20.17 20.90 4.20
CA TYR A 650 19.18 19.87 4.47
C TYR A 650 19.78 18.89 5.48
N VAL A 651 19.06 18.62 6.56
CA VAL A 651 19.53 17.76 7.65
C VAL A 651 18.68 16.51 7.70
N GLU A 652 19.34 15.35 7.65
CA GLU A 652 18.73 14.03 7.82
C GLU A 652 19.25 13.39 9.11
N TYR A 653 18.34 12.85 9.90
CA TYR A 653 18.71 12.11 11.10
C TYR A 653 19.06 10.66 10.72
N SER A 654 20.36 10.35 10.69
CA SER A 654 20.94 9.07 10.25
C SER A 654 20.56 8.67 8.81
N ASN A 655 20.40 7.37 8.53
CA ASN A 655 19.96 6.78 7.27
C ASN A 655 19.28 5.43 7.55
N GLU A 656 18.14 5.16 6.91
CA GLU A 656 17.40 3.88 6.99
C GLU A 656 17.24 3.32 8.41
N LEU A 657 16.77 4.14 9.34
CA LEU A 657 16.52 3.74 10.73
C LEU A 657 15.48 2.61 10.90
N TRP A 658 14.78 2.23 9.82
CA TRP A 658 13.83 1.13 9.75
C TRP A 658 14.49 -0.21 9.34
N ASN A 659 15.70 -0.18 8.76
CA ASN A 659 16.34 -1.37 8.19
C ASN A 659 17.20 -2.09 9.24
N SER A 660 16.75 -3.27 9.67
CA SER A 660 17.38 -4.06 10.73
C SER A 660 18.76 -4.63 10.39
N GLN A 661 19.20 -4.54 9.13
CA GLN A 661 20.56 -4.95 8.73
C GLN A 661 21.65 -3.97 9.20
N PHE A 662 21.29 -2.73 9.54
CA PHE A 662 22.25 -1.72 9.95
C PHE A 662 22.24 -1.48 11.47
N LYS A 663 23.43 -1.19 12.04
CA LYS A 663 23.60 -0.94 13.48
C LYS A 663 22.73 0.21 13.98
N GLN A 664 22.52 1.24 13.17
CA GLN A 664 21.72 2.40 13.57
C GLN A 664 20.24 2.08 13.85
N PHE A 665 19.67 1.02 13.26
CA PHE A 665 18.34 0.54 13.63
C PHE A 665 18.30 0.14 15.10
N GLY A 666 19.28 -0.67 15.54
CA GLY A 666 19.42 -1.11 16.92
C GLY A 666 19.58 0.08 17.87
N THR A 667 20.49 1.00 17.57
CA THR A 667 20.69 2.22 18.38
C THR A 667 19.42 3.06 18.49
N ASN A 668 18.70 3.29 17.38
CA ASN A 668 17.45 4.06 17.39
C ASN A 668 16.35 3.38 18.22
N ARG A 669 16.20 2.06 18.08
CA ARG A 669 15.27 1.28 18.90
C ARG A 669 15.59 1.37 20.38
N ASP A 670 16.87 1.26 20.74
CA ASP A 670 17.32 1.27 22.13
C ASP A 670 17.14 2.68 22.75
N LEU A 671 17.43 3.76 21.99
CA LEU A 671 17.14 5.14 22.40
C LEU A 671 15.64 5.39 22.59
N ALA A 672 14.80 4.92 21.66
CA ALA A 672 13.34 5.04 21.79
C ALA A 672 12.79 4.25 22.99
N THR A 673 13.36 3.08 23.26
CA THR A 673 13.03 2.27 24.44
C THR A 673 13.42 2.99 25.73
N GLN A 674 14.61 3.59 25.76
CA GLN A 674 15.06 4.40 26.90
C GLN A 674 14.16 5.62 27.11
N GLU A 675 13.72 6.31 26.06
CA GLU A 675 12.79 7.44 26.18
C GLU A 675 11.48 7.04 26.88
N LEU A 676 10.95 5.85 26.57
CA LEU A 676 9.75 5.32 27.23
C LEU A 676 9.99 5.00 28.70
N TYR A 677 11.17 4.45 29.05
CA TYR A 677 11.53 4.21 30.46
C TYR A 677 11.70 5.52 31.24
N ASP A 678 12.29 6.53 30.62
CA ASP A 678 12.52 7.84 31.24
C ASP A 678 11.21 8.66 31.35
N ASN A 679 10.21 8.40 30.49
CA ASN A 679 8.93 9.11 30.45
C ASN A 679 7.70 8.17 30.31
N PRO A 680 7.39 7.34 31.32
CA PRO A 680 6.36 6.30 31.22
C PRO A 680 4.92 6.83 31.03
N ASN A 681 4.67 8.11 31.30
CA ASN A 681 3.34 8.73 31.17
C ASN A 681 3.11 9.43 29.82
N ARG A 682 4.07 9.37 28.88
CA ARG A 682 3.95 10.01 27.57
C ARG A 682 3.26 9.05 26.59
N CYS A 683 1.95 8.83 26.78
CA CYS A 683 1.12 8.08 25.85
C CYS A 683 1.10 8.76 24.47
N TRP A 684 1.47 8.03 23.41
CA TRP A 684 1.17 8.42 22.04
C TRP A 684 -0.35 8.28 21.80
N PRO A 685 -1.06 9.31 21.33
CA PRO A 685 -2.45 9.14 20.87
C PRO A 685 -2.45 8.27 19.61
N THR A 686 -3.39 7.34 19.56
CA THR A 686 -3.63 6.29 18.56
C THR A 686 -4.04 6.79 17.15
N THR A 687 -3.49 7.91 16.69
CA THR A 687 -3.61 8.35 15.30
C THR A 687 -2.23 8.34 14.66
N ALA A 688 -2.02 7.41 13.74
CA ALA A 688 -0.90 7.46 12.82
C ALA A 688 -1.03 8.74 11.96
N ARG A 689 -0.42 9.83 12.41
CA ARG A 689 0.02 10.89 11.51
C ARG A 689 1.41 10.51 11.02
N PRO A 690 1.67 10.44 9.70
CA PRO A 690 3.04 10.39 9.21
C PRO A 690 3.77 11.62 9.77
N MET A 691 5.02 11.44 10.21
CA MET A 691 5.89 12.58 10.53
C MET A 691 5.90 13.52 9.32
N SER A 692 5.17 14.63 9.41
CA SER A 692 5.35 15.71 8.45
C SER A 692 6.68 16.38 8.78
N MET A 693 7.62 16.34 7.84
CA MET A 693 8.70 17.32 7.81
C MET A 693 8.05 18.70 7.63
N SER A 694 7.77 19.38 8.74
CA SER A 694 7.36 20.77 8.70
C SER A 694 8.61 21.62 8.48
N SER A 695 8.58 22.39 7.40
CA SER A 695 9.49 23.48 7.08
C SER A 695 9.82 24.32 8.32
N VAL A 696 11.11 24.44 8.64
CA VAL A 696 11.61 25.34 9.68
C VAL A 696 11.48 26.77 9.17
N THR A 697 10.39 27.43 9.52
CA THR A 697 10.32 28.90 9.56
C THR A 697 10.02 29.32 10.99
N GLY A 698 11.07 29.76 11.68
CA GLY A 698 11.01 30.61 12.88
C GLY A 698 10.15 30.14 14.05
N ALA A 699 10.71 29.32 14.94
CA ALA A 699 10.33 29.30 16.36
C ALA A 699 11.48 28.75 17.23
N SER A 700 11.70 29.39 18.38
CA SER A 700 12.75 29.17 19.39
C SER A 700 12.92 27.72 19.90
N PRO A 701 14.11 27.38 20.45
CA PRO A 701 14.45 26.04 20.89
C PRO A 701 13.83 25.72 22.26
N SER A 702 12.79 24.88 22.26
CA SER A 702 12.31 24.23 23.48
C SER A 702 11.77 22.83 23.19
N ALA A 703 12.66 21.94 22.77
CA ALA A 703 12.45 20.49 22.86
C ALA A 703 13.77 19.84 23.28
N ALA A 704 14.38 20.39 24.33
CA ALA A 704 15.50 19.78 25.04
C ALA A 704 14.97 19.23 26.37
N ARG A 705 15.53 18.07 26.76
CA ARG A 705 15.34 17.37 28.03
C ARG A 705 15.15 18.34 29.21
N LYS A 706 14.03 18.19 29.94
CA LYS A 706 13.93 18.69 31.31
C LYS A 706 14.39 17.59 32.26
N SER A 707 15.62 17.70 32.76
CA SER A 707 15.95 17.21 34.11
C SER A 707 16.44 18.41 34.92
N ALA A 708 15.73 18.67 36.02
CA ALA A 708 15.89 19.84 36.86
C ALA A 708 17.23 19.86 37.62
N THR A 709 17.85 21.03 37.75
CA THR A 709 18.29 21.61 39.03
C THR A 709 18.62 23.12 38.91
N SER A 710 18.35 23.82 40.02
CA SER A 710 18.75 25.17 40.44
C SER A 710 18.23 26.42 39.72
N SER A 711 17.21 27.01 40.34
CA SER A 711 17.10 28.42 40.79
C SER A 711 18.06 29.49 40.23
N VAL A 712 17.50 30.59 39.71
CA VAL A 712 17.56 31.97 40.25
C VAL A 712 17.34 33.01 39.13
N ALA A 713 16.43 33.95 39.43
CA ALA A 713 16.27 35.32 38.92
C ALA A 713 15.97 35.58 37.42
N SER A 714 14.77 36.14 37.21
CA SER A 714 14.42 36.98 36.07
C SER A 714 15.28 38.25 36.02
N THR A 715 15.70 38.68 34.83
CA THR A 715 15.59 40.08 34.39
C THR A 715 15.94 40.25 32.91
N ALA A 716 15.09 41.04 32.23
CA ALA A 716 15.40 41.94 31.11
C ALA A 716 15.80 41.37 29.72
N MET A 717 14.85 41.48 28.78
CA MET A 717 15.10 41.98 27.40
C MET A 717 15.74 43.40 27.44
N PRO A 718 16.31 44.02 26.36
CA PRO A 718 16.05 43.76 24.92
C PRO A 718 17.23 43.92 23.91
N ARG A 719 17.12 43.23 22.76
CA ARG A 719 17.15 43.71 21.35
C ARG A 719 17.76 42.67 20.41
#